data_AF-H3GQQ7-F1
#
_entry.id   AF-H3GQQ7-F1
#
_cell.length_a   1.000
_cell.length_b   1.000
_cell.length_c   1.000
_cell.angle_alpha   90.00
_cell.angle_beta   90.00
_cell.angle_gamma   90.00
#
_symmetry.space_group_name_H-M   'P 1'
#
loop_
_entity.id
_entity.type
_entity.pdbx_description
1 polymer ?
#
loop_
_entity_poly.entity_id
_entity_poly.type
_entity_poly.pdbx_seq_one_letter_code
_entity_poly.pdbx_strand_id
1 'polypeptide(L)'
;MVASMDDVPAPTAAESASAPPKKPRQVASLLIDNYDSYTYNISQMLAQVNGCSSSVLVVKNDDFGGRFAAAWDHFVAQTSAIAIAEDVQLELNVVLSPGPGHPAEPKDFGMCADAIRHAAAPVLGVCLGHQGLAQVYGGQVVGAKEVMHGRTSRVFFDETDKSLFAHVPNGFEVVRYHSLVIDPLNVPEELDVIAQTDDGVIMAVRHRTKQQFGVQFHPEAVCSEFGYQLFQNFRDITLAQGASKCLLHHSNYPEQSALESRVLECSSQSGVTPSYRVRVERASNGLASLEFAEFVFGQLFGRSKRSFWLDSSNHNTVAGSDAAIQSRCSMMGDDSGPTSYCVEYDVAKVELRLRRRHGENEQVETFPGQDILTHVREVMQAHESHGVLFNDGEREHRVNVELPFAFRGGFVGYFGYEVLGSEQEGKKLFNDKIEMQGERAPDASFLFADRTLVFDHRDNVIYSLSLSESESENESANQDWHTAIKTQLKQLVVAFNQISDPSSALQSTITAGKDEVVFRPSRSRAQYVADIEEIQRLIRSGETYEVCLTNHLRAEYALRDPLAFYRMLRRRNPAPFAGFYLSNPHGRFHAPNSLTKSDGPEDTYALCCSSPERFLRVGADGWMESKPIKGTRPRGRDPKEDAAIAEELASCEKDRAENMMIADLVRNDFGIVARVGSVHVPRLMGVETYATVHQLVTTVRAQCREDADVVDVLRATFPGGSMTGAPKKRTMRIIRELERAPRGVYSGGLGFLSIDGSCDLNIIIRTAIVTPNSVTLGAGGAIVALSDSDDEYDEMLLKARALVATIGAYATGSDDGTGARVVVD
;
A
#
# COMPACT_ATOMS: atom_id res chain seq x y z
N MET A 1 85.03 -46.59 12.05
CA MET A 1 86.05 -45.62 11.60
C MET A 1 86.12 -45.73 10.09
N VAL A 2 85.92 -44.60 9.38
CA VAL A 2 86.31 -44.35 7.96
C VAL A 2 85.40 -45.06 6.92
N ALA A 3 84.86 -44.45 5.85
CA ALA A 3 84.98 -43.11 5.26
C ALA A 3 83.74 -42.69 4.43
N SER A 4 83.67 -41.37 4.25
CA SER A 4 82.94 -40.50 3.31
C SER A 4 82.69 -41.00 1.88
N MET A 5 81.57 -40.58 1.30
CA MET A 5 81.52 -40.04 -0.07
C MET A 5 80.43 -38.95 -0.18
N ASP A 6 80.85 -37.79 -0.66
CA ASP A 6 80.07 -36.57 -0.92
C ASP A 6 79.17 -36.65 -2.18
N ASP A 7 78.21 -35.71 -2.22
CA ASP A 7 77.52 -35.11 -3.37
C ASP A 7 76.66 -35.97 -4.33
N VAL A 8 75.33 -35.88 -4.14
CA VAL A 8 74.33 -36.08 -5.20
C VAL A 8 73.31 -34.93 -5.13
N PRO A 9 73.03 -34.22 -6.24
CA PRO A 9 72.20 -33.02 -6.25
C PRO A 9 70.72 -33.34 -5.97
N ALA A 10 70.06 -32.42 -5.27
CA ALA A 10 68.63 -32.48 -4.94
C ALA A 10 67.77 -32.60 -6.21
N PRO A 11 66.77 -33.51 -6.25
CA PRO A 11 65.79 -33.51 -7.31
C PRO A 11 64.95 -32.24 -7.18
N THR A 12 64.94 -31.45 -8.26
CA THR A 12 64.04 -30.33 -8.48
C THR A 12 62.60 -30.77 -8.22
N ALA A 13 62.01 -30.22 -7.16
CA ALA A 13 60.57 -30.28 -6.97
C ALA A 13 59.95 -29.58 -8.18
N ALA A 14 59.35 -30.37 -9.08
CA ALA A 14 58.45 -29.83 -10.08
C ALA A 14 57.35 -29.08 -9.31
N GLU A 15 57.36 -27.76 -9.42
CA GLU A 15 56.24 -26.92 -9.02
C GLU A 15 55.01 -27.46 -9.75
N SER A 16 54.17 -28.18 -9.02
CA SER A 16 52.80 -28.39 -9.46
C SER A 16 52.20 -26.99 -9.51
N ALA A 17 52.12 -26.42 -10.71
CA ALA A 17 51.36 -25.21 -10.95
C ALA A 17 49.96 -25.46 -10.39
N SER A 18 49.67 -24.89 -9.22
CA SER A 18 48.35 -24.95 -8.62
C SER A 18 47.43 -24.29 -9.63
N ALA A 19 46.49 -25.06 -10.18
CA ALA A 19 45.45 -24.49 -11.03
C ALA A 19 44.87 -23.26 -10.32
N PRO A 20 44.67 -22.13 -11.02
CA PRO A 20 44.09 -20.95 -10.41
C PRO A 20 42.79 -21.35 -9.69
N PRO A 21 42.52 -20.82 -8.49
CA PRO A 21 41.31 -21.16 -7.75
C PRO A 21 40.10 -20.95 -8.67
N LYS A 22 39.28 -22.00 -8.84
CA LYS A 22 38.08 -21.91 -9.66
C LYS A 22 37.18 -20.83 -9.06
N LYS A 23 36.79 -19.84 -9.87
CA LYS A 23 35.87 -18.80 -9.46
C LYS A 23 34.58 -19.43 -8.91
N PRO A 24 33.99 -18.88 -7.84
CA PRO A 24 32.70 -19.36 -7.35
C PRO A 24 31.66 -19.22 -8.46
N ARG A 25 30.84 -20.27 -8.63
CA ARG A 25 29.75 -20.29 -9.61
C ARG A 25 28.46 -19.80 -8.95
N GLN A 26 27.78 -18.89 -9.60
CA GLN A 26 26.49 -18.35 -9.17
C GLN A 26 25.52 -18.33 -10.36
N VAL A 27 24.26 -18.01 -10.09
CA VAL A 27 23.21 -17.93 -11.11
C VAL A 27 22.74 -16.49 -11.22
N ALA A 28 22.52 -16.04 -12.46
CA ALA A 28 21.75 -14.85 -12.76
C ALA A 28 20.51 -15.22 -13.57
N SER A 29 19.38 -14.58 -13.27
CA SER A 29 18.07 -14.88 -13.84
C SER A 29 17.52 -13.68 -14.60
N LEU A 30 17.11 -13.90 -15.84
CA LEU A 30 16.24 -12.98 -16.56
C LEU A 30 14.79 -13.33 -16.22
N LEU A 31 14.12 -12.48 -15.45
CA LEU A 31 12.70 -12.62 -15.11
C LEU A 31 11.86 -11.74 -16.06
N ILE A 32 11.03 -12.37 -16.87
CA ILE A 32 10.13 -11.67 -17.79
C ILE A 32 8.77 -11.48 -17.11
N ASP A 33 8.43 -10.22 -16.78
CA ASP A 33 7.19 -9.78 -16.15
C ASP A 33 6.05 -9.67 -17.17
N ASN A 34 4.99 -10.47 -17.02
CA ASN A 34 3.76 -10.36 -17.81
C ASN A 34 2.72 -9.48 -17.10
N TYR A 35 3.17 -8.46 -16.35
CA TYR A 35 2.34 -7.50 -15.62
C TYR A 35 1.49 -8.14 -14.51
N ASP A 36 2.00 -9.16 -13.85
CA ASP A 36 1.35 -9.75 -12.69
C ASP A 36 1.60 -8.95 -11.39
N SER A 37 0.72 -9.14 -10.42
CA SER A 37 0.88 -8.58 -9.07
C SER A 37 1.74 -9.45 -8.15
N TYR A 38 2.42 -10.49 -8.64
CA TYR A 38 3.28 -11.36 -7.83
C TYR A 38 4.72 -11.50 -8.36
N THR A 39 5.06 -10.87 -9.49
CA THR A 39 6.39 -10.99 -10.14
C THR A 39 7.56 -10.62 -9.21
N TYR A 40 7.44 -9.57 -8.42
CA TYR A 40 8.52 -9.17 -7.50
C TYR A 40 8.63 -10.08 -6.28
N ASN A 41 7.61 -10.88 -5.94
CA ASN A 41 7.77 -11.97 -4.97
C ASN A 41 8.70 -13.05 -5.54
N ILE A 42 8.53 -13.42 -6.82
CA ILE A 42 9.45 -14.33 -7.54
C ILE A 42 10.86 -13.73 -7.57
N SER A 43 10.99 -12.46 -7.95
CA SER A 43 12.28 -11.76 -8.02
C SER A 43 13.03 -11.79 -6.69
N GLN A 44 12.34 -11.44 -5.59
CA GLN A 44 12.90 -11.45 -4.23
C GLN A 44 13.33 -12.85 -3.78
N MET A 45 12.57 -13.89 -4.12
CA MET A 45 12.92 -15.27 -3.77
C MET A 45 14.09 -15.79 -4.60
N LEU A 46 14.08 -15.53 -5.92
CA LEU A 46 15.18 -15.86 -6.83
C LEU A 46 16.49 -15.19 -6.38
N ALA A 47 16.46 -13.91 -6.04
CA ALA A 47 17.65 -13.19 -5.60
C ALA A 47 18.24 -13.77 -4.31
N GLN A 48 17.39 -14.18 -3.36
CA GLN A 48 17.83 -14.85 -2.12
C GLN A 48 18.43 -16.24 -2.40
N VAL A 49 17.78 -17.08 -3.22
CA VAL A 49 18.34 -18.41 -3.53
C VAL A 49 19.60 -18.29 -4.38
N ASN A 50 19.72 -17.32 -5.27
CA ASN A 50 20.92 -17.09 -6.07
C ASN A 50 22.07 -16.51 -5.24
N GLY A 51 21.77 -15.91 -4.08
CA GLY A 51 22.75 -15.42 -3.11
C GLY A 51 23.31 -14.03 -3.42
N CYS A 52 22.73 -13.29 -4.37
CA CYS A 52 23.14 -11.93 -4.73
C CYS A 52 21.92 -11.07 -5.07
N SER A 53 21.87 -9.83 -4.57
CA SER A 53 20.75 -8.91 -4.79
C SER A 53 20.61 -8.44 -6.23
N SER A 54 21.70 -8.45 -6.99
CA SER A 54 21.75 -8.05 -8.41
C SER A 54 21.65 -9.24 -9.36
N SER A 55 21.34 -10.44 -8.83
CA SER A 55 21.27 -11.67 -9.63
C SER A 55 20.01 -11.81 -10.47
N VAL A 56 19.01 -10.93 -10.31
CA VAL A 56 17.76 -10.98 -11.06
C VAL A 56 17.55 -9.67 -11.80
N LEU A 57 17.43 -9.76 -13.13
CA LEU A 57 16.97 -8.64 -13.95
C LEU A 57 15.50 -8.87 -14.31
N VAL A 58 14.64 -7.93 -13.93
CA VAL A 58 13.23 -7.94 -14.32
C VAL A 58 13.04 -7.08 -15.55
N VAL A 59 12.46 -7.65 -16.61
CA VAL A 59 12.04 -6.93 -17.83
C VAL A 59 10.59 -7.23 -18.11
N LYS A 60 9.82 -6.29 -18.65
CA LYS A 60 8.43 -6.55 -19.04
C LYS A 60 8.37 -7.30 -20.36
N ASN A 61 7.29 -8.05 -20.59
CA ASN A 61 7.12 -8.88 -21.77
C ASN A 61 7.08 -8.09 -23.10
N ASP A 62 6.86 -6.78 -23.05
CA ASP A 62 6.82 -5.85 -24.18
C ASP A 62 7.97 -4.83 -24.19
N ASP A 63 8.87 -4.86 -23.19
CA ASP A 63 10.10 -4.08 -23.22
C ASP A 63 10.94 -4.45 -24.46
N PHE A 64 11.86 -3.55 -24.86
CA PHE A 64 12.68 -3.72 -26.08
C PHE A 64 11.85 -3.93 -27.38
N GLY A 65 10.57 -3.53 -27.35
CA GLY A 65 9.60 -3.74 -28.42
C GLY A 65 9.15 -5.20 -28.54
N GLY A 66 9.12 -5.95 -27.44
CA GLY A 66 8.73 -7.36 -27.40
C GLY A 66 9.74 -8.32 -28.02
N ARG A 67 11.01 -7.91 -28.20
CA ARG A 67 12.04 -8.72 -28.86
C ARG A 67 12.95 -9.41 -27.85
N PHE A 68 12.78 -10.71 -27.67
CA PHE A 68 13.56 -11.51 -26.72
C PHE A 68 15.07 -11.40 -26.93
N ALA A 69 15.56 -11.47 -28.18
CA ALA A 69 16.99 -11.39 -28.47
C ALA A 69 17.64 -10.09 -27.95
N ALA A 70 16.94 -8.96 -28.08
CA ALA A 70 17.44 -7.67 -27.59
C ALA A 70 17.44 -7.60 -26.06
N ALA A 71 16.40 -8.14 -25.41
CA ALA A 71 16.35 -8.24 -23.95
C ALA A 71 17.44 -9.17 -23.41
N TRP A 72 17.68 -10.30 -24.09
CA TRP A 72 18.72 -11.26 -23.73
C TRP A 72 20.13 -10.68 -23.87
N ASP A 73 20.43 -10.00 -24.98
CA ASP A 73 21.72 -9.33 -25.16
C ASP A 73 21.98 -8.26 -24.09
N HIS A 74 20.94 -7.49 -23.73
CA HIS A 74 21.01 -6.52 -22.65
C HIS A 74 21.30 -7.18 -21.29
N PHE A 75 20.59 -8.26 -20.98
CA PHE A 75 20.80 -9.04 -19.76
C PHE A 75 22.22 -9.60 -19.68
N VAL A 76 22.71 -10.25 -20.74
CA VAL A 76 24.06 -10.83 -20.80
C VAL A 76 25.13 -9.75 -20.61
N ALA A 77 24.93 -8.56 -21.17
CA ALA A 77 25.86 -7.44 -20.99
C ALA A 77 25.92 -6.98 -19.53
N GLN A 78 24.78 -6.84 -18.87
CA GLN A 78 24.71 -6.47 -17.45
C GLN A 78 25.34 -7.54 -16.54
N THR A 79 24.99 -8.82 -16.74
CA THR A 79 25.54 -9.92 -15.93
C THR A 79 27.05 -10.06 -16.14
N SER A 80 27.55 -9.81 -17.35
CA SER A 80 29.00 -9.83 -17.61
C SER A 80 29.74 -8.76 -16.80
N ALA A 81 29.16 -7.56 -16.65
CA ALA A 81 29.73 -6.51 -15.83
C ALA A 81 29.75 -6.90 -14.33
N ILE A 82 28.67 -7.52 -13.84
CA ILE A 82 28.58 -8.03 -12.46
C ILE A 82 29.62 -9.14 -12.23
N ALA A 83 29.72 -10.11 -13.14
CA ALA A 83 30.67 -11.21 -13.05
C ALA A 83 32.13 -10.73 -12.95
N ILE A 84 32.48 -9.66 -13.68
CA ILE A 84 33.80 -9.03 -13.61
C ILE A 84 33.98 -8.30 -12.27
N ALA A 85 32.98 -7.55 -11.82
CA ALA A 85 33.05 -6.77 -10.58
C ALA A 85 33.15 -7.64 -9.32
N GLU A 86 32.45 -8.78 -9.28
CA GLU A 86 32.40 -9.68 -8.14
C GLU A 86 33.39 -10.86 -8.23
N ASP A 87 34.15 -10.94 -9.33
CA ASP A 87 35.08 -12.05 -9.63
C ASP A 87 34.44 -13.45 -9.56
N VAL A 88 33.22 -13.57 -10.10
CA VAL A 88 32.43 -14.81 -10.09
C VAL A 88 32.19 -15.34 -11.51
N GLN A 89 31.84 -16.63 -11.62
CA GLN A 89 31.31 -17.20 -12.86
C GLN A 89 29.78 -17.26 -12.76
N LEU A 90 29.07 -16.59 -13.67
CA LEU A 90 27.61 -16.61 -13.71
C LEU A 90 27.10 -17.61 -14.75
N GLU A 91 26.21 -18.50 -14.31
CA GLU A 91 25.33 -19.27 -15.18
C GLU A 91 24.00 -18.54 -15.32
N LEU A 92 23.40 -18.59 -16.50
CA LEU A 92 22.20 -17.80 -16.82
C LEU A 92 20.98 -18.71 -16.91
N ASN A 93 19.81 -18.21 -16.49
CA ASN A 93 18.52 -18.84 -16.77
C ASN A 93 17.43 -17.79 -17.05
N VAL A 94 16.28 -18.26 -17.54
CA VAL A 94 15.10 -17.45 -17.82
C VAL A 94 13.96 -17.93 -16.93
N VAL A 95 13.24 -16.98 -16.34
CA VAL A 95 11.99 -17.24 -15.62
C VAL A 95 10.88 -16.41 -16.27
N LEU A 96 9.76 -17.06 -16.58
CA LEU A 96 8.56 -16.43 -17.14
C LEU A 96 7.54 -16.32 -16.00
N SER A 97 7.23 -15.10 -15.62
CA SER A 97 6.27 -14.81 -14.56
C SER A 97 4.83 -15.23 -14.93
N PRO A 98 3.92 -15.31 -13.95
CA PRO A 98 2.49 -15.31 -14.20
C PRO A 98 2.04 -14.03 -14.90
N GLY A 99 0.75 -13.94 -15.23
CA GLY A 99 0.15 -12.73 -15.80
C GLY A 99 -1.33 -12.93 -16.08
N PRO A 100 -2.09 -11.84 -16.29
CA PRO A 100 -3.45 -11.91 -16.75
C PRO A 100 -3.52 -12.30 -18.24
N GLY A 101 -4.70 -12.74 -18.66
CA GLY A 101 -5.01 -13.02 -20.05
C GLY A 101 -4.62 -14.44 -20.47
N HIS A 102 -4.29 -14.61 -21.75
CA HIS A 102 -4.09 -15.93 -22.36
C HIS A 102 -2.74 -16.00 -23.10
N PRO A 103 -1.97 -17.11 -23.00
CA PRO A 103 -0.62 -17.18 -23.60
C PRO A 103 -0.61 -17.15 -25.14
N ALA A 104 -1.76 -17.39 -25.77
CA ALA A 104 -1.93 -17.26 -27.23
C ALA A 104 -2.06 -15.80 -27.69
N GLU A 105 -2.36 -14.87 -26.79
CA GLU A 105 -2.53 -13.45 -27.09
C GLU A 105 -1.18 -12.73 -27.01
N PRO A 106 -0.65 -12.16 -28.11
CA PRO A 106 0.66 -11.51 -28.10
C PRO A 106 0.78 -10.34 -27.13
N LYS A 107 -0.32 -9.65 -26.85
CA LYS A 107 -0.38 -8.55 -25.86
C LYS A 107 -0.16 -9.03 -24.41
N ASP A 108 -0.52 -10.26 -24.11
CA ASP A 108 -0.49 -10.82 -22.76
C ASP A 108 0.80 -11.61 -22.52
N PHE A 109 1.37 -12.20 -23.58
CA PHE A 109 2.54 -13.08 -23.49
C PHE A 109 3.82 -12.54 -24.14
N GLY A 110 3.71 -11.52 -25.00
CA GLY A 110 4.85 -10.76 -25.54
C GLY A 110 6.03 -11.63 -26.00
N MET A 111 7.23 -11.28 -25.52
CA MET A 111 8.48 -11.98 -25.86
C MET A 111 8.63 -13.37 -25.22
N CYS A 112 7.75 -13.78 -24.32
CA CYS A 112 7.87 -15.06 -23.61
C CYS A 112 7.83 -16.27 -24.56
N ALA A 113 7.02 -16.19 -25.63
CA ALA A 113 6.96 -17.24 -26.64
C ALA A 113 8.32 -17.45 -27.34
N ASP A 114 9.03 -16.36 -27.63
CA ASP A 114 10.35 -16.40 -28.25
C ASP A 114 11.43 -16.87 -27.27
N ALA A 115 11.30 -16.51 -25.99
CA ALA A 115 12.15 -17.05 -24.93
C ALA A 115 12.06 -18.59 -24.86
N ILE A 116 10.84 -19.15 -24.92
CA ILE A 116 10.63 -20.61 -24.91
C ILE A 116 11.25 -21.28 -26.16
N ARG A 117 11.11 -20.66 -27.33
CA ARG A 117 11.63 -21.23 -28.58
C ARG A 117 13.14 -21.17 -28.67
N HIS A 118 13.75 -20.06 -28.23
CA HIS A 118 15.10 -19.68 -28.64
C HIS A 118 16.11 -19.56 -27.49
N ALA A 119 15.68 -19.55 -26.22
CA ALA A 119 16.63 -19.52 -25.11
C ALA A 119 17.55 -20.76 -25.14
N ALA A 120 18.85 -20.52 -25.13
CA ALA A 120 19.87 -21.57 -24.96
C ALA A 120 20.09 -21.93 -23.48
N ALA A 121 19.46 -21.18 -22.57
CA ALA A 121 19.52 -21.33 -21.12
C ALA A 121 18.29 -22.09 -20.58
N PRO A 122 18.34 -22.61 -19.34
CA PRO A 122 17.18 -23.22 -18.69
C PRO A 122 16.02 -22.23 -18.57
N VAL A 123 14.79 -22.71 -18.72
CA VAL A 123 13.57 -21.88 -18.64
C VAL A 123 12.61 -22.44 -17.59
N LEU A 124 12.12 -21.59 -16.69
CA LEU A 124 11.03 -21.90 -15.78
C LEU A 124 9.82 -21.00 -16.06
N GLY A 125 8.67 -21.59 -16.36
CA GLY A 125 7.40 -20.87 -16.46
C GLY A 125 6.55 -21.03 -15.20
N VAL A 126 6.01 -19.94 -14.68
CA VAL A 126 5.05 -19.94 -13.55
C VAL A 126 3.69 -19.50 -14.05
N CYS A 127 2.63 -20.26 -13.74
CA CYS A 127 1.24 -19.99 -14.13
C CYS A 127 1.08 -19.67 -15.64
N LEU A 128 0.95 -18.40 -16.05
CA LEU A 128 0.91 -18.01 -17.46
C LEU A 128 2.16 -18.52 -18.24
N GLY A 129 3.34 -18.46 -17.64
CA GLY A 129 4.56 -19.03 -18.22
C GLY A 129 4.49 -20.56 -18.42
N HIS A 130 3.85 -21.28 -17.50
CA HIS A 130 3.59 -22.73 -17.62
C HIS A 130 2.60 -23.03 -18.74
N GLN A 131 1.51 -22.27 -18.83
CA GLN A 131 0.52 -22.39 -19.91
C GLN A 131 1.16 -22.06 -21.27
N GLY A 132 2.04 -21.07 -21.31
CA GLY A 132 2.80 -20.69 -22.50
C GLY A 132 3.74 -21.78 -23.02
N LEU A 133 4.34 -22.59 -22.14
CA LEU A 133 5.12 -23.75 -22.57
C LEU A 133 4.25 -24.71 -23.39
N ALA A 134 3.07 -25.08 -22.91
CA ALA A 134 2.16 -25.92 -23.67
C ALA A 134 1.73 -25.26 -24.99
N GLN A 135 1.32 -24.00 -24.94
CA GLN A 135 0.85 -23.24 -26.11
C GLN A 135 1.92 -23.16 -27.22
N VAL A 136 3.19 -22.93 -26.87
CA VAL A 136 4.28 -22.81 -27.85
C VAL A 136 4.58 -24.13 -28.56
N TYR A 137 4.43 -25.26 -27.87
CA TYR A 137 4.62 -26.59 -28.43
C TYR A 137 3.33 -27.20 -29.01
N GLY A 138 2.27 -26.39 -29.18
CA GLY A 138 1.04 -26.82 -29.87
C GLY A 138 -0.02 -27.47 -28.97
N GLY A 139 0.19 -27.45 -27.65
CA GLY A 139 -0.85 -27.79 -26.68
C GLY A 139 -1.97 -26.75 -26.61
N GLN A 140 -3.07 -27.11 -25.94
CA GLN A 140 -4.21 -26.22 -25.73
C GLN A 140 -4.31 -25.76 -24.27
N VAL A 141 -4.70 -24.49 -24.11
CA VAL A 141 -5.02 -23.88 -22.82
C VAL A 141 -6.51 -23.58 -22.79
N VAL A 142 -7.19 -24.02 -21.74
CA VAL A 142 -8.65 -23.96 -21.59
C VAL A 142 -9.04 -23.42 -20.22
N GLY A 143 -10.30 -23.04 -20.07
CA GLY A 143 -10.85 -22.64 -18.77
C GLY A 143 -10.77 -23.78 -17.76
N ALA A 144 -10.34 -23.47 -16.54
CA ALA A 144 -10.41 -24.38 -15.41
C ALA A 144 -11.88 -24.71 -15.11
N LYS A 145 -12.15 -25.96 -14.71
CA LYS A 145 -13.49 -26.37 -14.24
C LYS A 145 -13.94 -25.56 -13.03
N GLU A 146 -12.99 -25.24 -12.15
CA GLU A 146 -13.18 -24.41 -10.97
C GLU A 146 -12.05 -23.38 -10.87
N VAL A 147 -12.41 -22.12 -10.59
CA VAL A 147 -11.48 -21.01 -10.39
C VAL A 147 -11.07 -20.96 -8.92
N MET A 148 -9.80 -21.25 -8.62
CA MET A 148 -9.28 -21.46 -7.25
C MET A 148 -8.48 -20.27 -6.70
N HIS A 149 -8.76 -19.05 -7.16
CA HIS A 149 -7.99 -17.86 -6.76
C HIS A 149 -7.93 -17.69 -5.25
N GLY A 150 -6.72 -17.56 -4.70
CA GLY A 150 -6.55 -17.39 -3.27
C GLY A 150 -6.85 -18.66 -2.45
N ARG A 151 -6.83 -19.84 -3.07
CA ARG A 151 -7.10 -21.11 -2.39
C ARG A 151 -5.97 -22.10 -2.58
N THR A 152 -5.83 -23.02 -1.62
CA THR A 152 -4.78 -24.05 -1.64
C THR A 152 -5.27 -25.33 -2.32
N SER A 153 -4.33 -26.11 -2.86
CA SER A 153 -4.56 -27.46 -3.35
C SER A 153 -3.33 -28.31 -3.09
N ARG A 154 -3.52 -29.61 -2.88
CA ARG A 154 -2.40 -30.56 -2.81
C ARG A 154 -1.91 -30.89 -4.21
N VAL A 155 -0.59 -30.97 -4.36
CA VAL A 155 0.08 -31.34 -5.60
C VAL A 155 0.84 -32.64 -5.43
N PHE A 156 0.56 -33.57 -6.34
CA PHE A 156 1.22 -34.87 -6.40
C PHE A 156 2.10 -34.93 -7.64
N PHE A 157 3.36 -35.32 -7.45
CA PHE A 157 4.34 -35.40 -8.52
C PHE A 157 4.87 -36.81 -8.72
N ASP A 158 5.37 -37.08 -9.93
CA ASP A 158 5.99 -38.36 -10.27
C ASP A 158 7.31 -38.53 -9.52
N GLU A 159 7.40 -39.59 -8.71
CA GLU A 159 8.58 -39.87 -7.92
C GLU A 159 9.78 -40.40 -8.72
N THR A 160 9.60 -40.77 -9.98
CA THR A 160 10.69 -41.23 -10.85
C THR A 160 11.58 -40.08 -11.31
N ASP A 161 11.04 -38.85 -11.42
CA ASP A 161 11.78 -37.63 -11.73
C ASP A 161 11.55 -36.55 -10.66
N LYS A 162 12.43 -36.55 -9.67
CA LYS A 162 12.41 -35.56 -8.59
C LYS A 162 13.27 -34.32 -8.89
N SER A 163 13.66 -34.06 -10.14
CA SER A 163 14.64 -32.98 -10.44
C SER A 163 14.19 -31.61 -9.92
N LEU A 164 13.00 -31.14 -10.34
CA LEU A 164 12.43 -29.88 -9.87
C LEU A 164 11.86 -29.99 -8.44
N PHE A 165 11.39 -31.18 -8.04
CA PHE A 165 10.72 -31.44 -6.74
C PHE A 165 11.65 -32.07 -5.69
N ALA A 166 12.96 -31.98 -5.85
CA ALA A 166 13.91 -32.55 -4.90
C ALA A 166 13.74 -31.91 -3.52
N HIS A 167 13.78 -32.72 -2.47
CA HIS A 167 13.53 -32.31 -1.07
C HIS A 167 12.14 -31.72 -0.80
N VAL A 168 11.18 -31.89 -1.72
CA VAL A 168 9.77 -31.55 -1.52
C VAL A 168 9.00 -32.84 -1.20
N PRO A 169 8.14 -32.87 -0.17
CA PRO A 169 7.27 -34.01 0.09
C PRO A 169 6.17 -34.10 -0.97
N ASN A 170 5.80 -35.32 -1.35
CA ASN A 170 4.69 -35.56 -2.27
C ASN A 170 3.36 -35.22 -1.57
N GLY A 171 2.46 -34.49 -2.24
CA GLY A 171 1.20 -34.02 -1.65
C GLY A 171 1.30 -32.71 -0.84
N PHE A 172 2.33 -31.89 -1.08
CA PHE A 172 2.48 -30.56 -0.47
C PHE A 172 1.40 -29.58 -0.93
N GLU A 173 1.12 -28.57 -0.12
CA GLU A 173 0.09 -27.56 -0.39
C GLU A 173 0.64 -26.35 -1.15
N VAL A 174 -0.09 -25.92 -2.17
CA VAL A 174 0.25 -24.74 -2.99
C VAL A 174 -0.95 -23.86 -3.22
N VAL A 175 -0.70 -22.57 -3.40
CA VAL A 175 -1.72 -21.58 -3.76
C VAL A 175 -1.94 -21.54 -5.28
N ARG A 176 -3.20 -21.36 -5.68
CA ARG A 176 -3.64 -21.22 -7.07
C ARG A 176 -4.20 -19.81 -7.32
N TYR A 177 -3.79 -19.20 -8.43
CA TYR A 177 -4.36 -17.92 -8.93
C TYR A 177 -4.74 -18.01 -10.42
N HIS A 178 -4.94 -19.22 -10.95
CA HIS A 178 -5.18 -19.41 -12.37
C HIS A 178 -6.65 -19.73 -12.68
N SER A 179 -7.21 -19.04 -13.68
CA SER A 179 -8.51 -19.38 -14.28
C SER A 179 -8.38 -20.33 -15.47
N LEU A 180 -7.18 -20.45 -16.02
CA LEU A 180 -6.87 -21.24 -17.20
C LEU A 180 -5.92 -22.37 -16.82
N VAL A 181 -5.96 -23.46 -17.58
CA VAL A 181 -5.15 -24.68 -17.36
C VAL A 181 -4.78 -25.29 -18.70
N ILE A 182 -3.69 -26.07 -18.73
CA ILE A 182 -3.39 -26.95 -19.87
C ILE A 182 -4.49 -28.00 -19.99
N ASP A 183 -5.03 -28.20 -21.19
CA ASP A 183 -5.98 -29.26 -21.48
C ASP A 183 -5.28 -30.64 -21.40
N PRO A 184 -5.67 -31.53 -20.47
CA PRO A 184 -5.07 -32.85 -20.35
C PRO A 184 -5.26 -33.74 -21.58
N LEU A 185 -6.23 -33.43 -22.45
CA LEU A 185 -6.45 -34.18 -23.70
C LEU A 185 -5.53 -33.72 -24.84
N ASN A 186 -4.89 -32.56 -24.71
CA ASN A 186 -4.11 -31.90 -25.75
C ASN A 186 -2.73 -31.48 -25.22
N VAL A 187 -2.07 -32.36 -24.47
CA VAL A 187 -0.67 -32.16 -24.06
C VAL A 187 0.25 -32.55 -25.22
N PRO A 188 1.16 -31.68 -25.67
CA PRO A 188 2.05 -31.95 -26.79
C PRO A 188 3.09 -33.02 -26.45
N GLU A 189 3.55 -33.79 -27.45
CA GLU A 189 4.49 -34.90 -27.24
C GLU A 189 5.86 -34.46 -26.71
N GLU A 190 6.21 -33.19 -26.85
CA GLU A 190 7.44 -32.59 -26.33
C GLU A 190 7.45 -32.45 -24.80
N LEU A 191 6.27 -32.48 -24.16
CA LEU A 191 6.10 -32.23 -22.73
C LEU A 191 5.65 -33.50 -21.99
N ASP A 192 6.33 -33.79 -20.89
CA ASP A 192 5.87 -34.77 -19.90
C ASP A 192 5.16 -34.03 -18.76
N VAL A 193 4.00 -34.55 -18.36
CA VAL A 193 3.30 -34.12 -17.14
C VAL A 193 4.00 -34.74 -15.94
N ILE A 194 4.50 -33.90 -15.04
CA ILE A 194 5.30 -34.35 -13.88
C ILE A 194 4.63 -34.06 -12.54
N ALA A 195 3.55 -33.26 -12.51
CA ALA A 195 2.72 -33.10 -11.32
C ALA A 195 1.27 -32.75 -11.65
N GLN A 196 0.34 -33.19 -10.81
CA GLN A 196 -1.10 -32.94 -10.92
C GLN A 196 -1.76 -32.78 -9.54
N THR A 197 -2.96 -32.24 -9.51
CA THR A 197 -3.86 -32.30 -8.34
C THR A 197 -4.68 -33.59 -8.32
N ASP A 198 -5.38 -33.87 -7.20
CA ASP A 198 -6.30 -35.01 -7.06
C ASP A 198 -7.44 -35.00 -8.10
N ASP A 199 -7.90 -33.81 -8.53
CA ASP A 199 -8.94 -33.63 -9.54
C ASP A 199 -8.39 -33.62 -10.99
N GLY A 200 -7.10 -33.91 -11.17
CA GLY A 200 -6.46 -34.13 -12.47
C GLY A 200 -6.02 -32.87 -13.20
N VAL A 201 -5.98 -31.71 -12.52
CA VAL A 201 -5.40 -30.49 -13.09
C VAL A 201 -3.89 -30.68 -13.22
N ILE A 202 -3.33 -30.37 -14.39
CA ILE A 202 -1.90 -30.42 -14.62
C ILE A 202 -1.24 -29.27 -13.85
N MET A 203 -0.33 -29.62 -12.93
CA MET A 203 0.33 -28.68 -12.04
C MET A 203 1.79 -28.46 -12.36
N ALA A 204 2.43 -29.39 -13.06
CA ALA A 204 3.75 -29.17 -13.62
C ALA A 204 4.01 -30.00 -14.88
N VAL A 205 4.78 -29.40 -15.79
CA VAL A 205 5.26 -30.04 -17.02
C VAL A 205 6.76 -29.82 -17.17
N ARG A 206 7.41 -30.72 -17.91
CA ARG A 206 8.81 -30.58 -18.31
C ARG A 206 8.98 -30.97 -19.77
N HIS A 207 9.84 -30.25 -20.48
CA HIS A 207 10.23 -30.63 -21.83
C HIS A 207 11.16 -31.85 -21.83
N ARG A 208 10.92 -32.81 -22.73
CA ARG A 208 11.68 -34.08 -22.82
C ARG A 208 13.19 -33.92 -23.06
N THR A 209 13.58 -32.97 -23.90
CA THR A 209 14.98 -32.79 -24.32
C THR A 209 15.61 -31.46 -23.90
N LYS A 210 14.81 -30.41 -23.67
CA LYS A 210 15.30 -29.10 -23.21
C LYS A 210 15.14 -28.97 -21.69
N GLN A 211 15.99 -28.18 -21.05
CA GLN A 211 15.85 -27.82 -19.63
C GLN A 211 14.75 -26.76 -19.44
N GLN A 212 13.51 -27.11 -19.79
CA GLN A 212 12.35 -26.26 -19.66
C GLN A 212 11.33 -26.90 -18.73
N PHE A 213 10.87 -26.14 -17.76
CA PHE A 213 9.94 -26.57 -16.72
C PHE A 213 8.83 -25.55 -16.60
N GLY A 214 7.62 -26.00 -16.30
CA GLY A 214 6.49 -25.12 -15.99
C GLY A 214 5.77 -25.59 -14.75
N VAL A 215 5.38 -24.68 -13.87
CA VAL A 215 4.49 -24.94 -12.73
C VAL A 215 3.22 -24.06 -12.83
N GLN A 216 2.04 -24.64 -12.62
CA GLN A 216 0.76 -23.93 -12.75
C GLN A 216 0.39 -23.13 -11.51
N PHE A 217 0.84 -23.58 -10.34
CA PHE A 217 0.67 -22.89 -9.06
C PHE A 217 1.68 -21.75 -8.90
N HIS A 218 1.58 -21.02 -7.80
CA HIS A 218 2.44 -19.88 -7.47
C HIS A 218 3.39 -20.25 -6.32
N PRO A 219 4.63 -20.69 -6.59
CA PRO A 219 5.62 -21.00 -5.56
C PRO A 219 5.92 -19.80 -4.64
N GLU A 220 5.71 -18.59 -5.13
CA GLU A 220 6.02 -17.34 -4.44
C GLU A 220 4.96 -16.87 -3.44
N ALA A 221 3.76 -17.43 -3.53
CA ALA A 221 2.62 -17.06 -2.68
C ALA A 221 2.91 -17.39 -1.21
N VAL A 222 2.46 -16.54 -0.29
CA VAL A 222 2.85 -16.63 1.14
C VAL A 222 2.43 -17.95 1.81
N CYS A 223 1.34 -18.56 1.34
CA CYS A 223 0.83 -19.83 1.86
C CYS A 223 1.28 -21.06 1.04
N SER A 224 2.07 -20.90 -0.02
CA SER A 224 2.61 -22.04 -0.76
C SER A 224 3.76 -22.67 0.01
N GLU A 225 3.71 -23.99 0.18
CA GLU A 225 4.80 -24.73 0.79
C GLU A 225 5.95 -24.92 -0.20
N PHE A 226 7.19 -24.96 0.31
CA PHE A 226 8.40 -25.31 -0.44
C PHE A 226 8.74 -24.43 -1.66
N GLY A 227 8.17 -23.22 -1.78
CA GLY A 227 8.47 -22.27 -2.86
C GLY A 227 9.96 -21.97 -3.04
N TYR A 228 10.66 -21.65 -1.95
CA TYR A 228 12.12 -21.44 -1.96
C TYR A 228 12.89 -22.69 -2.38
N GLN A 229 12.43 -23.89 -1.98
CA GLN A 229 13.07 -25.14 -2.38
C GLN A 229 12.94 -25.37 -3.89
N LEU A 230 11.78 -25.06 -4.49
CA LEU A 230 11.57 -25.16 -5.93
C LEU A 230 12.51 -24.22 -6.71
N PHE A 231 12.61 -22.95 -6.31
CA PHE A 231 13.54 -22.02 -6.93
C PHE A 231 15.00 -22.42 -6.72
N GLN A 232 15.35 -22.98 -5.55
CA GLN A 232 16.67 -23.52 -5.31
C GLN A 232 16.98 -24.74 -6.19
N ASN A 233 16.02 -25.64 -6.41
CA ASN A 233 16.20 -26.77 -7.33
C ASN A 233 16.41 -26.28 -8.76
N PHE A 234 15.69 -25.24 -9.21
CA PHE A 234 15.90 -24.64 -10.51
C PHE A 234 17.28 -23.98 -10.65
N ARG A 235 17.77 -23.31 -9.59
CA ARG A 235 19.15 -22.81 -9.52
C ARG A 235 20.17 -23.95 -9.62
N ASP A 236 19.96 -25.04 -8.89
CA ASP A 236 20.86 -26.20 -8.87
C ASP A 236 20.89 -26.92 -10.25
N ILE A 237 19.75 -27.00 -10.93
CA ILE A 237 19.64 -27.48 -12.32
C ILE A 237 20.48 -26.58 -13.25
N THR A 238 20.37 -25.25 -13.10
CA THR A 238 21.11 -24.26 -13.89
C THR A 238 22.63 -24.41 -13.70
N LEU A 239 23.07 -24.69 -12.47
CA LEU A 239 24.48 -24.94 -12.15
C LEU A 239 24.96 -26.34 -12.59
N ALA A 240 24.05 -27.21 -13.04
CA ALA A 240 24.29 -28.64 -13.27
C ALA A 240 24.90 -29.34 -12.03
N GLN A 241 24.35 -29.05 -10.85
CA GLN A 241 24.77 -29.64 -9.58
C GLN A 241 23.67 -30.49 -8.93
N GLY A 242 24.05 -31.31 -7.94
CA GLY A 242 23.08 -32.10 -7.18
C GLY A 242 22.16 -31.20 -6.35
N ALA A 243 20.87 -31.57 -6.29
CA ALA A 243 19.87 -30.80 -5.56
C ALA A 243 20.19 -30.70 -4.07
N SER A 244 20.16 -29.47 -3.56
CA SER A 244 20.48 -29.14 -2.17
C SER A 244 19.22 -28.76 -1.38
N LYS A 245 19.22 -29.02 -0.07
CA LYS A 245 18.11 -28.61 0.81
C LYS A 245 18.15 -27.10 1.05
N CYS A 246 17.00 -26.44 0.93
CA CYS A 246 16.83 -25.02 1.18
C CYS A 246 16.54 -24.77 2.66
N LEU A 247 17.13 -23.71 3.21
CA LEU A 247 16.93 -23.28 4.60
C LEU A 247 16.04 -22.02 4.71
N LEU A 248 15.60 -21.48 3.57
CA LEU A 248 14.77 -20.28 3.50
C LEU A 248 13.29 -20.64 3.58
N HIS A 249 12.50 -19.80 4.26
CA HIS A 249 11.06 -19.94 4.43
C HIS A 249 10.40 -18.55 4.42
N HIS A 250 9.11 -18.47 4.05
CA HIS A 250 8.37 -17.20 4.02
C HIS A 250 8.29 -16.49 5.38
N SER A 251 8.28 -17.25 6.49
CA SER A 251 8.27 -16.74 7.85
C SER A 251 9.65 -16.36 8.38
N ASN A 252 10.73 -16.69 7.66
CA ASN A 252 12.08 -16.36 8.09
C ASN A 252 12.38 -14.89 7.77
N TYR A 253 11.89 -13.98 8.61
CA TYR A 253 12.75 -12.90 9.02
C TYR A 253 13.33 -13.36 10.36
N PRO A 254 14.61 -13.75 10.44
CA PRO A 254 15.22 -13.87 11.75
C PRO A 254 15.00 -12.52 12.42
N GLU A 255 14.37 -12.49 13.60
CA GLU A 255 14.61 -11.40 14.54
C GLU A 255 16.13 -11.34 14.68
N GLN A 256 16.78 -10.50 13.89
CA GLN A 256 18.16 -10.18 14.13
C GLN A 256 18.14 -9.38 15.42
N SER A 257 18.31 -10.11 16.53
CA SER A 257 18.88 -9.66 17.79
C SER A 257 20.33 -9.14 17.59
N ALA A 258 20.58 -8.45 16.49
CA ALA A 258 21.86 -7.90 16.03
C ALA A 258 21.69 -6.61 15.21
N LEU A 259 20.48 -6.02 15.13
CA LEU A 259 20.27 -4.66 14.64
C LEU A 259 19.71 -3.67 15.70
N GLU A 260 19.47 -4.10 16.93
CA GLU A 260 19.23 -3.21 18.09
C GLU A 260 20.47 -2.41 18.53
N SER A 261 21.49 -2.29 17.67
CA SER A 261 22.68 -1.48 17.94
C SER A 261 23.15 -0.66 16.74
N ARG A 262 22.32 -0.57 15.69
CA ARG A 262 22.45 0.48 14.68
C ARG A 262 21.25 1.41 14.78
N VAL A 263 21.09 2.01 15.96
CA VAL A 263 20.72 3.44 15.99
C VAL A 263 21.61 4.06 14.93
N LEU A 264 21.02 4.71 13.92
CA LEU A 264 21.78 5.60 13.06
C LEU A 264 22.57 6.51 14.00
N GLU A 265 23.85 6.21 14.20
CA GLU A 265 24.86 7.23 14.31
C GLU A 265 24.71 8.00 13.00
N CYS A 266 23.75 8.94 13.01
CA CYS A 266 23.73 10.08 12.13
C CYS A 266 25.18 10.54 12.15
N SER A 267 25.86 10.30 11.03
CA SER A 267 27.27 10.52 10.89
C SER A 267 27.58 11.90 11.44
N SER A 268 28.21 11.93 12.61
CA SER A 268 28.81 13.11 13.20
C SER A 268 30.08 13.50 12.42
N GLN A 269 29.96 13.47 11.10
CA GLN A 269 30.99 13.79 10.12
C GLN A 269 30.36 14.62 9.00
N SER A 270 29.93 15.81 9.37
CA SER A 270 30.25 17.00 8.59
C SER A 270 30.10 18.21 9.51
N GLY A 271 31.06 19.13 9.50
CA GLY A 271 30.96 20.41 10.20
C GLY A 271 29.94 21.35 9.53
N VAL A 272 28.84 20.81 8.99
CA VAL A 272 27.82 21.54 8.26
C VAL A 272 26.69 21.83 9.23
N THR A 273 26.46 23.11 9.48
CA THR A 273 25.32 23.59 10.27
C THR A 273 24.02 23.18 9.56
N PRO A 274 23.05 22.54 10.23
CA PRO A 274 21.82 22.08 9.58
C PRO A 274 21.05 23.29 9.01
N SER A 275 20.60 23.22 7.76
CA SER A 275 19.86 24.33 7.11
C SER A 275 18.48 24.55 7.73
N TYR A 276 17.86 23.47 8.22
CA TYR A 276 16.54 23.49 8.85
C TYR A 276 16.60 22.95 10.27
N ARG A 277 15.63 23.36 11.08
CA ARG A 277 15.52 23.00 12.49
C ARG A 277 14.08 22.67 12.85
N VAL A 278 13.90 21.54 13.51
CA VAL A 278 12.64 21.10 14.11
C VAL A 278 12.76 21.32 15.61
N ARG A 279 11.95 22.24 16.16
CA ARG A 279 11.83 22.44 17.61
C ARG A 279 10.59 21.73 18.12
N VAL A 280 10.78 20.85 19.09
CA VAL A 280 9.70 20.14 19.78
C VAL A 280 9.75 20.53 21.25
N GLU A 281 8.65 21.10 21.75
CA GLU A 281 8.50 21.43 23.17
C GLU A 281 7.39 20.59 23.79
N ARG A 282 7.64 20.09 25.00
CA ARG A 282 6.59 19.57 25.85
C ARG A 282 5.70 20.71 26.35
N ALA A 283 4.52 20.84 25.76
CA ALA A 283 3.58 21.92 26.03
C ALA A 283 2.76 21.68 27.30
N SER A 284 2.37 20.42 27.58
CA SER A 284 1.56 20.05 28.76
C SER A 284 1.82 18.62 29.21
N ASN A 285 1.64 18.34 30.51
CA ASN A 285 1.69 17.01 31.13
C ASN A 285 0.34 16.67 31.77
N GLY A 286 -0.11 15.42 31.60
CA GLY A 286 -1.31 14.88 32.25
C GLY A 286 -2.64 15.25 31.58
N LEU A 287 -2.63 15.79 30.36
CA LEU A 287 -3.79 16.42 29.71
C LEU A 287 -3.81 16.22 28.19
N ALA A 288 -3.94 14.98 27.73
CA ALA A 288 -4.05 14.61 26.33
C ALA A 288 -5.16 13.59 26.09
N SER A 289 -6.33 13.74 26.73
CA SER A 289 -7.48 12.88 26.43
C SER A 289 -8.06 13.17 25.03
N LEU A 290 -8.81 12.20 24.48
CA LEU A 290 -9.47 12.35 23.18
C LEU A 290 -10.50 13.50 23.16
N GLU A 291 -11.19 13.73 24.27
CA GLU A 291 -12.18 14.80 24.43
C GLU A 291 -11.50 16.18 24.53
N PHE A 292 -10.36 16.24 25.23
CA PHE A 292 -9.60 17.47 25.33
C PHE A 292 -8.97 17.86 23.98
N ALA A 293 -8.46 16.87 23.22
CA ALA A 293 -7.98 17.11 21.85
C ALA A 293 -9.08 17.70 20.95
N GLU A 294 -10.30 17.16 20.99
CA GLU A 294 -11.46 17.68 20.25
C GLU A 294 -11.82 19.12 20.64
N PHE A 295 -11.74 19.42 21.93
CA PHE A 295 -12.00 20.76 22.46
C PHE A 295 -10.94 21.76 21.99
N VAL A 296 -9.65 21.40 22.12
CA VAL A 296 -8.52 22.22 21.67
C VAL A 296 -8.62 22.50 20.17
N PHE A 297 -8.91 21.49 19.35
CA PHE A 297 -9.07 21.68 17.91
C PHE A 297 -10.15 22.71 17.60
N GLY A 298 -11.31 22.61 18.25
CA GLY A 298 -12.41 23.55 18.07
C GLY A 298 -12.07 25.00 18.42
N GLN A 299 -11.30 25.20 19.48
CA GLN A 299 -10.96 26.53 19.98
C GLN A 299 -9.81 27.18 19.21
N LEU A 300 -8.80 26.41 18.82
CA LEU A 300 -7.60 26.93 18.17
C LEU A 300 -7.66 26.90 16.64
N PHE A 301 -8.17 25.81 16.05
CA PHE A 301 -8.05 25.54 14.60
C PHE A 301 -9.40 25.49 13.87
N GLY A 302 -10.52 25.38 14.60
CA GLY A 302 -11.86 25.24 14.04
C GLY A 302 -12.35 26.43 13.22
N ARG A 303 -11.69 27.59 13.32
CA ARG A 303 -11.97 28.80 12.51
C ARG A 303 -10.90 29.09 11.46
N SER A 304 -9.87 28.28 11.37
CA SER A 304 -8.79 28.49 10.40
C SER A 304 -9.28 28.27 8.98
N LYS A 305 -8.71 29.00 8.02
CA LYS A 305 -9.04 28.87 6.60
C LYS A 305 -8.71 27.49 6.08
N ARG A 306 -7.56 26.94 6.51
CA ARG A 306 -7.20 25.54 6.29
C ARG A 306 -6.74 24.94 7.58
N SER A 307 -7.17 23.73 7.86
CA SER A 307 -6.77 23.01 9.06
C SER A 307 -6.86 21.52 8.85
N PHE A 308 -6.12 20.79 9.68
CA PHE A 308 -6.17 19.34 9.71
C PHE A 308 -6.20 18.84 11.14
N TRP A 309 -6.82 17.68 11.32
CA TRP A 309 -6.77 16.87 12.52
C TRP A 309 -6.65 15.41 12.09
N LEU A 310 -5.44 14.85 12.19
CA LEU A 310 -5.22 13.41 12.08
C LEU A 310 -5.48 12.80 13.45
N ASP A 311 -6.37 11.82 13.53
CA ASP A 311 -7.05 11.48 14.77
C ASP A 311 -7.05 9.97 15.03
N SER A 312 -6.74 9.62 16.27
CA SER A 312 -6.78 8.25 16.79
C SER A 312 -8.02 8.04 17.66
N SER A 313 -9.20 8.32 17.09
CA SER A 313 -10.46 8.44 17.83
C SER A 313 -10.91 7.20 18.60
N ASN A 314 -10.32 6.04 18.34
CA ASN A 314 -10.62 4.79 19.03
C ASN A 314 -9.64 4.46 20.17
N HIS A 315 -8.64 5.28 20.50
CA HIS A 315 -7.59 4.97 21.50
C HIS A 315 -8.15 4.36 22.80
N ASN A 316 -9.12 5.04 23.42
CA ASN A 316 -9.74 4.59 24.67
C ASN A 316 -10.41 3.22 24.53
N THR A 317 -10.92 2.88 23.36
CA THR A 317 -11.62 1.61 23.10
C THR A 317 -10.68 0.44 22.80
N VAL A 318 -9.44 0.72 22.38
CA VAL A 318 -8.42 -0.30 22.08
C VAL A 318 -7.30 -0.34 23.12
N ALA A 319 -7.38 0.49 24.16
CA ALA A 319 -6.36 0.61 25.21
C ALA A 319 -6.03 -0.77 25.81
N GLY A 320 -4.74 -1.13 25.80
CA GLY A 320 -4.27 -2.43 26.30
C GLY A 320 -4.24 -3.57 25.28
N SER A 321 -4.57 -3.32 24.01
CA SER A 321 -4.39 -4.26 22.89
C SER A 321 -3.22 -3.87 21.98
N ASP A 322 -2.78 -4.77 21.10
CA ASP A 322 -1.80 -4.45 20.04
C ASP A 322 -2.26 -3.29 19.14
N ALA A 323 -3.59 -3.12 18.99
CA ALA A 323 -4.18 -2.02 18.22
C ALA A 323 -4.00 -0.65 18.90
N ALA A 324 -3.74 -0.58 20.20
CA ALA A 324 -3.47 0.68 20.91
C ALA A 324 -2.24 1.43 20.39
N ILE A 325 -1.26 0.69 19.84
CA ILE A 325 -0.04 1.27 19.25
C ILE A 325 -0.40 2.10 18.00
N GLN A 326 -1.38 1.64 17.22
CA GLN A 326 -1.83 2.34 16.00
C GLN A 326 -2.62 3.61 16.34
N SER A 327 -3.23 3.65 17.53
CA SER A 327 -4.09 4.74 17.99
C SER A 327 -3.42 5.66 19.01
N ARG A 328 -2.08 5.79 19.01
CA ARG A 328 -1.36 6.49 20.08
C ARG A 328 -1.56 8.01 20.07
N CYS A 329 -1.56 8.62 18.87
CA CYS A 329 -1.41 10.06 18.74
C CYS A 329 -2.53 10.72 17.93
N SER A 330 -2.90 11.94 18.30
CA SER A 330 -3.63 12.86 17.43
C SER A 330 -2.75 14.06 17.07
N MET A 331 -2.79 14.50 15.82
CA MET A 331 -2.00 15.62 15.31
C MET A 331 -2.91 16.67 14.70
N MET A 332 -2.67 17.94 15.00
CA MET A 332 -3.49 19.03 14.49
C MET A 332 -2.71 20.31 14.23
N GLY A 333 -3.13 21.06 13.22
CA GLY A 333 -2.50 22.31 12.81
C GLY A 333 -3.32 23.03 11.75
N ASP A 334 -2.80 24.17 11.31
CA ASP A 334 -3.42 25.05 10.32
C ASP A 334 -2.40 25.79 9.46
N ASP A 335 -2.88 26.64 8.55
CA ASP A 335 -2.05 27.41 7.59
C ASP A 335 -1.51 28.74 8.16
N SER A 336 -1.39 28.87 9.49
CA SER A 336 -0.96 30.11 10.14
C SER A 336 0.56 30.24 10.33
N GLY A 337 1.32 29.19 10.08
CA GLY A 337 2.77 29.21 10.26
C GLY A 337 3.52 29.98 9.16
N PRO A 338 4.73 30.47 9.48
CA PRO A 338 5.50 31.37 8.61
C PRO A 338 5.92 30.75 7.29
N THR A 339 6.12 29.43 7.23
CA THR A 339 6.51 28.73 6.00
C THR A 339 5.39 27.86 5.45
N SER A 340 4.19 27.92 6.05
CA SER A 340 3.04 27.11 5.64
C SER A 340 2.46 27.53 4.29
N TYR A 341 2.04 26.53 3.51
CA TYR A 341 1.34 26.71 2.24
C TYR A 341 0.55 25.44 1.90
N CYS A 342 -0.51 25.59 1.12
CA CYS A 342 -1.30 24.47 0.61
C CYS A 342 -0.84 24.10 -0.81
N VAL A 343 -0.68 22.81 -1.07
CA VAL A 343 -0.33 22.21 -2.36
C VAL A 343 -1.55 21.46 -2.87
N GLU A 344 -2.07 21.83 -4.03
CA GLU A 344 -3.18 21.14 -4.68
C GLU A 344 -2.75 20.58 -6.03
N TYR A 345 -3.30 19.42 -6.40
CA TYR A 345 -3.06 18.81 -7.70
C TYR A 345 -4.37 18.46 -8.40
N ASP A 346 -4.42 18.75 -9.70
CA ASP A 346 -5.51 18.40 -10.60
C ASP A 346 -4.96 17.44 -11.68
N VAL A 347 -5.38 16.17 -11.60
CA VAL A 347 -4.89 15.11 -12.50
C VAL A 347 -5.33 15.36 -13.93
N ALA A 348 -6.56 15.84 -14.13
CA ALA A 348 -7.13 16.07 -15.46
C ALA A 348 -6.39 17.21 -16.18
N LYS A 349 -5.98 18.25 -15.45
CA LYS A 349 -5.21 19.37 -16.00
C LYS A 349 -3.69 19.13 -15.98
N VAL A 350 -3.23 18.12 -15.25
CA VAL A 350 -1.81 17.90 -14.93
C VAL A 350 -1.20 19.19 -14.38
N GLU A 351 -1.81 19.73 -13.33
CA GLU A 351 -1.52 21.07 -12.82
C GLU A 351 -1.33 21.05 -11.31
N LEU A 352 -0.17 21.52 -10.85
CA LEU A 352 0.13 21.76 -9.44
C LEU A 352 -0.16 23.22 -9.09
N ARG A 353 -0.79 23.47 -7.94
CA ARG A 353 -1.04 24.83 -7.42
C ARG A 353 -0.49 24.95 -6.01
N LEU A 354 0.29 26.00 -5.76
CA LEU A 354 0.76 26.39 -4.43
C LEU A 354 -0.03 27.61 -3.97
N ARG A 355 -0.66 27.51 -2.81
CA ARG A 355 -1.48 28.56 -2.21
C ARG A 355 -0.84 29.02 -0.91
N ARG A 356 -0.42 30.27 -0.87
CA ARG A 356 0.24 30.90 0.28
C ARG A 356 -0.65 31.97 0.88
N ARG A 357 -0.75 31.97 2.20
CA ARG A 357 -1.44 33.04 2.92
C ARG A 357 -0.61 34.32 2.89
N HIS A 358 -1.22 35.43 2.49
CA HIS A 358 -0.61 36.75 2.50
C HIS A 358 -1.56 37.77 3.15
N GLY A 359 -1.49 37.88 4.48
CA GLY A 359 -2.43 38.66 5.28
C GLY A 359 -3.83 38.02 5.30
N GLU A 360 -4.84 38.77 4.85
CA GLU A 360 -6.21 38.25 4.64
C GLU A 360 -6.41 37.63 3.24
N ASN A 361 -5.50 37.91 2.31
CA ASN A 361 -5.55 37.40 0.93
C ASN A 361 -4.74 36.12 0.78
N GLU A 362 -4.89 35.49 -0.38
CA GLU A 362 -4.14 34.31 -0.79
C GLU A 362 -3.43 34.58 -2.11
N GLN A 363 -2.16 34.19 -2.18
CA GLN A 363 -1.39 34.13 -3.41
C GLN A 363 -1.45 32.70 -3.96
N VAL A 364 -1.73 32.56 -5.25
CA VAL A 364 -1.77 31.26 -5.94
C VAL A 364 -0.71 31.25 -7.02
N GLU A 365 0.19 30.28 -6.95
CA GLU A 365 1.20 29.99 -7.97
C GLU A 365 0.83 28.68 -8.66
N THR A 366 0.82 28.67 -9.98
CA THR A 366 0.41 27.50 -10.79
C THR A 366 1.59 26.99 -11.60
N PHE A 367 1.81 25.68 -11.57
CA PHE A 367 2.90 24.99 -12.25
C PHE A 367 2.31 23.92 -13.20
N PRO A 368 1.97 24.30 -14.44
CA PRO A 368 1.44 23.36 -15.44
C PRO A 368 2.48 22.29 -15.79
N GLY A 369 2.04 21.02 -15.84
CA GLY A 369 2.88 19.87 -16.19
C GLY A 369 3.75 19.33 -15.06
N GLN A 370 3.81 19.99 -13.90
CA GLN A 370 4.56 19.51 -12.74
C GLN A 370 3.75 18.49 -11.94
N ASP A 371 4.37 17.36 -11.63
CA ASP A 371 3.82 16.30 -10.77
C ASP A 371 3.97 16.68 -9.28
N ILE A 372 2.96 16.39 -8.47
CA ILE A 372 2.96 16.65 -7.03
C ILE A 372 4.07 15.87 -6.32
N LEU A 373 4.35 14.63 -6.72
CA LEU A 373 5.40 13.84 -6.08
C LEU A 373 6.80 14.39 -6.33
N THR A 374 7.02 15.02 -7.49
CA THR A 374 8.28 15.74 -7.77
C THR A 374 8.47 16.89 -6.78
N HIS A 375 7.43 17.70 -6.55
CA HIS A 375 7.46 18.78 -5.55
C HIS A 375 7.71 18.24 -4.13
N VAL A 376 7.03 17.15 -3.75
CA VAL A 376 7.24 16.50 -2.45
C VAL A 376 8.70 16.05 -2.29
N ARG A 377 9.26 15.39 -3.31
CA ARG A 377 10.66 14.93 -3.30
C ARG A 377 11.65 16.09 -3.17
N GLU A 378 11.48 17.15 -3.94
CA GLU A 378 12.34 18.34 -3.90
C GLU A 378 12.34 18.98 -2.51
N VAL A 379 11.16 19.10 -1.90
CA VAL A 379 11.02 19.65 -0.54
C VAL A 379 11.67 18.73 0.48
N MET A 380 11.44 17.42 0.44
CA MET A 380 12.08 16.48 1.37
C MET A 380 13.61 16.50 1.26
N GLN A 381 14.14 16.50 0.04
CA GLN A 381 15.60 16.60 -0.21
C GLN A 381 16.18 17.91 0.36
N ALA A 382 15.47 19.02 0.22
CA ALA A 382 15.89 20.29 0.82
C ALA A 382 15.98 20.24 2.35
N HIS A 383 15.19 19.37 3.00
CA HIS A 383 15.11 19.24 4.46
C HIS A 383 15.86 18.02 5.03
N GLU A 384 16.56 17.24 4.21
CA GLU A 384 17.22 15.99 4.62
C GLU A 384 18.20 16.20 5.78
N SER A 385 18.91 17.33 5.81
CA SER A 385 19.90 17.69 6.83
C SER A 385 19.34 18.48 8.03
N HIS A 386 18.06 18.29 8.37
CA HIS A 386 17.43 19.02 9.49
C HIS A 386 17.97 18.60 10.86
N GLY A 387 18.08 19.55 11.79
CA GLY A 387 18.39 19.28 13.20
C GLY A 387 17.13 19.21 14.07
N VAL A 388 17.09 18.33 15.07
CA VAL A 388 15.98 18.26 16.04
C VAL A 388 16.42 18.81 17.39
N LEU A 389 15.67 19.77 17.92
CA LEU A 389 15.78 20.29 19.28
C LEU A 389 14.58 19.83 20.09
N PHE A 390 14.82 19.16 21.21
CA PHE A 390 13.76 18.76 22.12
C PHE A 390 13.89 19.48 23.46
N ASN A 391 12.82 20.16 23.88
CA ASN A 391 12.72 20.80 25.20
C ASN A 391 11.68 20.04 26.03
N ASP A 392 12.15 19.37 27.09
CA ASP A 392 11.31 18.55 27.97
C ASP A 392 10.56 19.36 29.06
N GLY A 393 10.76 20.69 29.06
CA GLY A 393 10.21 21.64 30.03
C GLY A 393 11.19 22.06 31.13
N GLU A 394 12.29 21.34 31.33
CA GLU A 394 13.32 21.62 32.33
C GLU A 394 14.73 21.79 31.72
N ARG A 395 15.02 21.11 30.61
CA ARG A 395 16.30 21.17 29.88
C ARG A 395 16.10 21.08 28.36
N GLU A 396 16.94 21.81 27.62
CA GLU A 396 17.04 21.68 26.17
C GLU A 396 18.04 20.57 25.82
N HIS A 397 17.58 19.57 25.09
CA HIS A 397 18.40 18.45 24.62
C HIS A 397 18.71 18.65 23.14
N ARG A 398 20.00 18.74 22.82
CA ARG A 398 20.52 18.71 21.46
C ARG A 398 20.90 17.25 21.15
N VAL A 399 20.09 16.58 20.32
CA VAL A 399 20.33 15.24 19.71
C VAL A 399 19.91 14.01 20.56
N ASN A 400 19.35 13.00 19.85
CA ASN A 400 19.01 11.63 20.27
C ASN A 400 17.93 11.42 21.34
N VAL A 401 16.82 12.16 21.27
CA VAL A 401 15.60 11.79 22.01
C VAL A 401 14.63 11.08 21.08
N GLU A 402 14.29 9.84 21.40
CA GLU A 402 13.24 9.10 20.72
C GLU A 402 11.88 9.74 21.02
N LEU A 403 11.32 10.44 20.04
CA LEU A 403 10.00 11.05 20.16
C LEU A 403 8.91 9.98 20.00
N PRO A 404 7.77 10.11 20.68
CA PRO A 404 6.71 9.11 20.64
C PRO A 404 5.93 9.04 19.31
N PHE A 405 6.28 9.91 18.35
CA PHE A 405 5.67 10.04 17.03
C PHE A 405 6.74 10.31 15.97
N ALA A 406 6.46 9.91 14.72
CA ALA A 406 7.40 10.05 13.61
C ALA A 406 7.41 11.44 12.96
N PHE A 407 6.31 12.19 13.02
CA PHE A 407 6.18 13.47 12.30
C PHE A 407 7.19 14.53 12.78
N ARG A 408 7.86 15.20 11.83
CA ARG A 408 8.86 16.27 12.06
C ARG A 408 8.46 17.61 11.44
N GLY A 409 7.18 17.77 11.09
CA GLY A 409 6.73 18.80 10.15
C GLY A 409 6.76 18.26 8.72
N GLY A 410 6.13 18.97 7.79
CA GLY A 410 6.03 18.54 6.40
C GLY A 410 4.59 18.55 5.90
N PHE A 411 4.26 17.68 4.93
CA PHE A 411 2.96 17.69 4.29
C PHE A 411 1.92 16.89 5.09
N VAL A 412 0.75 17.48 5.32
CA VAL A 412 -0.42 16.80 5.90
C VAL A 412 -1.62 17.00 5.00
N GLY A 413 -2.26 15.91 4.58
CA GLY A 413 -3.31 15.97 3.59
C GLY A 413 -3.52 14.64 2.89
N TYR A 414 -3.97 14.67 1.64
CA TYR A 414 -4.38 13.46 0.93
C TYR A 414 -3.93 13.40 -0.52
N PHE A 415 -3.74 12.16 -0.97
CA PHE A 415 -3.75 11.77 -2.38
C PHE A 415 -5.08 11.11 -2.71
N GLY A 416 -5.74 11.51 -3.79
CA GLY A 416 -6.86 10.80 -4.40
C GLY A 416 -6.38 9.60 -5.23
N TYR A 417 -7.31 8.70 -5.55
CA TYR A 417 -7.03 7.42 -6.20
C TYR A 417 -6.33 7.57 -7.57
N GLU A 418 -6.66 8.61 -8.33
CA GLU A 418 -6.15 8.83 -9.69
C GLU A 418 -4.74 9.43 -9.75
N VAL A 419 -4.24 10.00 -8.65
CA VAL A 419 -2.97 10.76 -8.62
C VAL A 419 -1.81 9.94 -9.18
N LEU A 420 -1.66 8.69 -8.72
CA LEU A 420 -0.60 7.78 -9.19
C LEU A 420 -1.15 6.60 -9.98
N GLY A 421 -2.47 6.36 -9.93
CA GLY A 421 -3.12 5.30 -10.69
C GLY A 421 -3.20 5.53 -12.20
N SER A 422 -2.55 6.58 -12.72
CA SER A 422 -2.71 7.07 -14.09
C SER A 422 -1.40 7.24 -14.88
N GLU A 423 -0.23 7.03 -14.26
CA GLU A 423 1.07 7.51 -14.76
C GLU A 423 1.50 6.99 -16.16
N GLN A 424 0.87 5.95 -16.75
CA GLN A 424 1.17 5.52 -18.13
C GLN A 424 0.01 5.52 -19.13
N GLU A 425 -1.25 5.57 -18.69
CA GLU A 425 -2.41 5.49 -19.61
C GLU A 425 -3.42 6.62 -19.45
N GLY A 426 -3.42 7.33 -18.31
CA GLY A 426 -4.40 8.36 -18.01
C GLY A 426 -4.31 9.59 -18.91
N LYS A 427 -3.10 9.99 -19.31
CA LYS A 427 -2.88 11.22 -20.11
C LYS A 427 -3.62 11.22 -21.46
N LYS A 428 -3.88 10.05 -22.05
CA LYS A 428 -4.67 9.93 -23.30
C LYS A 428 -6.15 9.66 -23.05
N LEU A 429 -6.50 8.92 -22.00
CA LEU A 429 -7.88 8.44 -21.78
C LEU A 429 -8.76 9.37 -20.92
N PHE A 430 -8.20 10.21 -20.05
CA PHE A 430 -8.98 11.26 -19.36
C PHE A 430 -9.54 12.30 -20.34
N ASN A 431 -8.90 12.47 -21.51
CA ASN A 431 -9.34 13.41 -22.54
C ASN A 431 -10.53 12.91 -23.38
N ASP A 432 -10.82 11.60 -23.43
CA ASP A 432 -11.72 11.07 -24.48
C ASP A 432 -13.12 10.62 -24.04
N LYS A 433 -13.45 10.32 -22.77
CA LYS A 433 -14.80 9.83 -22.42
C LYS A 433 -15.32 10.09 -21.00
N ILE A 434 -14.59 10.78 -20.12
CA ILE A 434 -15.00 10.94 -18.72
C ILE A 434 -15.55 12.37 -18.53
N GLU A 435 -16.87 12.52 -18.60
CA GLU A 435 -17.53 13.77 -18.21
C GLU A 435 -17.44 13.94 -16.69
N MET A 436 -16.47 14.72 -16.24
CA MET A 436 -16.34 15.15 -14.87
C MET A 436 -17.35 16.26 -14.55
N GLN A 437 -18.61 15.90 -14.33
CA GLN A 437 -19.66 16.89 -14.01
C GLN A 437 -19.78 17.17 -12.51
N GLY A 438 -19.89 18.46 -12.15
CA GLY A 438 -20.25 18.92 -10.81
C GLY A 438 -19.09 19.24 -9.87
N GLU A 439 -19.47 19.82 -8.73
CA GLU A 439 -18.56 20.26 -7.67
C GLU A 439 -17.74 19.10 -7.10
N ARG A 440 -16.41 19.27 -6.95
CA ARG A 440 -15.51 18.26 -6.38
C ARG A 440 -14.34 18.89 -5.62
N ALA A 441 -13.67 18.10 -4.78
CA ALA A 441 -12.37 18.46 -4.21
C ALA A 441 -11.22 18.24 -5.21
N PRO A 442 -10.05 18.88 -5.04
CA PRO A 442 -8.84 18.57 -5.80
C PRO A 442 -8.43 17.09 -5.66
N ASP A 443 -7.74 16.55 -6.66
CA ASP A 443 -7.32 15.14 -6.68
C ASP A 443 -6.20 14.88 -5.67
N ALA A 444 -5.39 15.88 -5.30
CA ALA A 444 -4.58 15.85 -4.09
C ALA A 444 -4.61 17.22 -3.41
N SER A 445 -4.49 17.24 -2.09
CA SER A 445 -4.34 18.47 -1.31
C SER A 445 -3.52 18.22 -0.07
N PHE A 446 -2.43 18.97 0.12
CA PHE A 446 -1.56 18.89 1.28
C PHE A 446 -1.25 20.28 1.84
N LEU A 447 -1.40 20.43 3.14
CA LEU A 447 -0.86 21.57 3.88
C LEU A 447 0.57 21.25 4.29
N PHE A 448 1.53 22.11 3.94
CA PHE A 448 2.85 22.09 4.55
C PHE A 448 2.73 22.64 5.98
N ALA A 449 2.63 21.72 6.94
CA ALA A 449 2.47 21.98 8.35
C ALA A 449 3.85 22.18 9.00
N ASP A 450 4.22 23.44 9.15
CA ASP A 450 5.41 23.90 9.86
C ASP A 450 5.17 24.11 11.36
N ARG A 451 3.90 24.15 11.81
CA ARG A 451 3.50 24.20 13.22
C ARG A 451 2.42 23.16 13.49
N THR A 452 2.58 22.38 14.55
CA THR A 452 1.66 21.27 14.85
C THR A 452 1.58 21.00 16.35
N LEU A 453 0.39 20.68 16.85
CA LEU A 453 0.21 20.07 18.17
C LEU A 453 0.07 18.56 18.03
N VAL A 454 0.80 17.82 18.86
CA VAL A 454 0.73 16.36 18.92
C VAL A 454 0.28 15.95 20.32
N PHE A 455 -0.83 15.24 20.39
CA PHE A 455 -1.38 14.66 21.61
C PHE A 455 -0.95 13.21 21.69
N ASP A 456 -0.10 12.87 22.66
CA ASP A 456 0.19 11.47 23.00
C ASP A 456 -0.81 11.00 24.05
N HIS A 457 -1.80 10.22 23.61
CA HIS A 457 -2.89 9.74 24.47
C HIS A 457 -2.41 8.69 25.47
N ARG A 458 -1.33 7.97 25.15
CA ARG A 458 -0.78 6.90 25.99
C ARG A 458 -0.04 7.48 27.19
N ASP A 459 0.89 8.41 26.92
CA ASP A 459 1.72 9.02 27.98
C ASP A 459 1.05 10.27 28.58
N ASN A 460 -0.10 10.67 28.01
CA ASN A 460 -0.91 11.80 28.44
C ASN A 460 -0.17 13.15 28.34
N VAL A 461 0.58 13.35 27.26
CA VAL A 461 1.45 14.52 27.03
C VAL A 461 1.03 15.26 25.75
N ILE A 462 1.07 16.60 25.78
CA ILE A 462 0.93 17.42 24.58
C ILE A 462 2.29 17.98 24.19
N TYR A 463 2.66 17.81 22.94
CA TYR A 463 3.84 18.40 22.32
C TYR A 463 3.41 19.51 21.36
N SER A 464 4.18 20.59 21.32
CA SER A 464 4.12 21.58 20.24
C SER A 464 5.38 21.44 19.39
N LEU A 465 5.20 21.40 18.08
CA LEU A 465 6.25 21.22 17.08
C LEU A 465 6.29 22.44 16.17
N SER A 466 7.48 22.94 15.87
CA SER A 466 7.70 23.95 14.84
C SER A 466 8.90 23.60 13.93
N LEU A 467 8.83 24.04 12.67
CA LEU A 467 9.87 23.93 11.66
C LEU A 467 10.32 25.33 11.22
N SER A 468 11.62 25.57 11.16
CA SER A 468 12.23 26.82 10.73
C SER A 468 13.54 26.58 9.98
N GLU A 469 13.98 27.57 9.21
CA GLU A 469 15.37 27.65 8.75
C GLU A 469 16.27 28.11 9.91
N SER A 470 17.43 27.46 10.09
CA SER A 470 18.29 27.58 11.28
C SER A 470 18.82 28.99 11.61
N GLU A 471 18.79 29.92 10.65
CA GLU A 471 19.25 31.31 10.78
C GLU A 471 18.16 32.35 10.43
N SER A 472 16.89 31.93 10.37
CA SER A 472 15.79 32.81 9.96
C SER A 472 15.22 33.64 11.11
N GLU A 473 14.65 34.81 10.77
CA GLU A 473 13.84 35.63 11.68
C GLU A 473 12.61 34.86 12.23
N ASN A 474 12.21 33.77 11.57
CA ASN A 474 11.09 32.91 11.96
C ASN A 474 11.33 32.16 13.27
N GLU A 475 12.57 31.98 13.72
CA GLU A 475 12.88 31.26 14.96
C GLU A 475 12.30 31.99 16.19
N SER A 476 12.39 33.32 16.23
CA SER A 476 11.77 34.13 17.29
C SER A 476 10.25 33.98 17.27
N ALA A 477 9.66 34.05 16.07
CA ALA A 477 8.21 33.90 15.91
C ALA A 477 7.71 32.51 16.33
N ASN A 478 8.51 31.46 16.10
CA ASN A 478 8.21 30.10 16.56
C ASN A 478 8.32 29.98 18.08
N GLN A 479 9.33 30.58 18.71
CA GLN A 479 9.45 30.57 20.18
C GLN A 479 8.28 31.29 20.87
N ASP A 480 7.87 32.42 20.31
CA ASP A 480 6.70 33.17 20.78
C ASP A 480 5.43 32.33 20.61
N TRP A 481 5.29 31.61 19.49
CA TRP A 481 4.18 30.69 19.26
C TRP A 481 4.16 29.54 20.29
N HIS A 482 5.28 28.87 20.56
CA HIS A 482 5.33 27.81 21.58
C HIS A 482 4.92 28.33 22.97
N THR A 483 5.37 29.53 23.33
CA THR A 483 5.03 30.19 24.61
C THR A 483 3.54 30.55 24.68
N ALA A 484 2.99 31.09 23.58
CA ALA A 484 1.58 31.43 23.45
C ALA A 484 0.70 30.18 23.55
N ILE A 485 1.02 29.11 22.81
CA ILE A 485 0.32 27.82 22.86
C ILE A 485 0.32 27.24 24.27
N LYS A 486 1.47 27.23 24.96
CA LYS A 486 1.56 26.73 26.33
C LYS A 486 0.65 27.51 27.28
N THR A 487 0.53 28.82 27.08
CA THR A 487 -0.38 29.68 27.86
C THR A 487 -1.84 29.42 27.52
N GLN A 488 -2.17 29.32 26.22
CA GLN A 488 -3.51 29.02 25.73
C GLN A 488 -3.99 27.65 26.22
N LEU A 489 -3.15 26.61 26.15
CA LEU A 489 -3.48 25.28 26.65
C LEU A 489 -3.84 25.31 28.13
N LYS A 490 -3.11 26.05 28.98
CA LYS A 490 -3.46 26.22 30.40
C LYS A 490 -4.84 26.87 30.59
N GLN A 491 -5.17 27.87 29.77
CA GLN A 491 -6.49 28.52 29.82
C GLN A 491 -7.60 27.57 29.35
N LEU A 492 -7.35 26.83 28.27
CA LEU A 492 -8.27 25.85 27.71
C LEU A 492 -8.55 24.71 28.69
N VAL A 493 -7.56 24.29 29.49
CA VAL A 493 -7.77 23.30 30.55
C VAL A 493 -8.75 23.81 31.61
N VAL A 494 -8.59 25.06 32.06
CA VAL A 494 -9.52 25.67 33.01
C VAL A 494 -10.93 25.73 32.42
N ALA A 495 -11.04 26.16 31.17
CA ALA A 495 -12.32 26.22 30.47
C ALA A 495 -12.95 24.82 30.32
N PHE A 496 -12.17 23.82 29.93
CA PHE A 496 -12.62 22.44 29.74
C PHE A 496 -13.16 21.82 31.04
N ASN A 497 -12.47 22.03 32.16
CA ASN A 497 -12.90 21.53 33.47
C ASN A 497 -14.17 22.22 34.01
N GLN A 498 -14.53 23.39 33.48
CA GLN A 498 -15.76 24.09 33.84
C GLN A 498 -16.98 23.61 33.04
N ILE A 499 -16.77 22.82 31.97
CA ILE A 499 -17.86 22.27 31.17
C ILE A 499 -18.55 21.17 31.98
N SER A 500 -19.73 21.50 32.53
CA SER A 500 -20.50 20.58 33.40
C SER A 500 -21.10 19.39 32.65
N ASP A 501 -21.24 19.49 31.32
CA ASP A 501 -21.66 18.40 30.44
C ASP A 501 -21.18 18.66 28.98
N PRO A 502 -20.10 18.01 28.50
CA PRO A 502 -19.60 18.18 27.13
C PRO A 502 -20.62 17.78 26.06
N SER A 503 -21.58 16.92 26.43
CA SER A 503 -22.61 16.36 25.56
C SER A 503 -23.66 17.39 25.14
N SER A 504 -24.00 18.34 26.03
CA SER A 504 -25.08 19.30 25.80
C SER A 504 -24.70 20.41 24.82
N ALA A 505 -23.40 20.65 24.62
CA ALA A 505 -22.91 21.70 23.72
C ALA A 505 -23.20 21.38 22.24
N LEU A 506 -23.12 20.11 21.81
CA LEU A 506 -23.40 19.72 20.42
C LEU A 506 -24.87 19.91 20.03
N GLN A 507 -25.81 19.63 20.94
CA GLN A 507 -27.24 19.83 20.68
C GLN A 507 -27.60 21.29 20.40
N SER A 508 -26.81 22.24 20.92
CA SER A 508 -27.05 23.68 20.76
C SER A 508 -26.56 24.27 19.43
N THR A 509 -25.70 23.56 18.68
CA THR A 509 -25.04 24.09 17.47
C THR A 509 -25.63 23.55 16.15
N ILE A 510 -26.47 22.51 16.22
CA ILE A 510 -27.12 21.94 15.03
C ILE A 510 -28.28 22.84 14.63
N THR A 511 -28.13 23.55 13.51
CA THR A 511 -29.27 24.24 12.89
C THR A 511 -30.09 23.18 12.16
N ALA A 512 -31.06 22.57 12.85
CA ALA A 512 -31.88 21.51 12.29
C ALA A 512 -32.60 21.98 11.01
N GLY A 513 -32.25 21.37 9.88
CA GLY A 513 -33.04 21.43 8.66
C GLY A 513 -34.18 20.41 8.75
N LYS A 514 -35.30 20.67 8.07
CA LYS A 514 -36.42 19.71 7.98
C LYS A 514 -36.36 18.82 6.73
N ASP A 515 -35.35 19.00 5.89
CA ASP A 515 -35.27 18.35 4.59
C ASP A 515 -34.54 17.01 4.69
N GLU A 516 -35.17 15.96 4.17
CA GLU A 516 -34.60 14.63 4.02
C GLU A 516 -33.39 14.68 3.06
N VAL A 517 -32.24 14.14 3.46
CA VAL A 517 -31.07 14.05 2.59
C VAL A 517 -31.14 12.79 1.73
N VAL A 518 -31.23 12.97 0.42
CA VAL A 518 -31.36 11.86 -0.53
C VAL A 518 -30.04 11.63 -1.28
N PHE A 519 -29.41 10.49 -1.00
CA PHE A 519 -28.24 10.01 -1.73
C PHE A 519 -28.65 9.25 -2.98
N ARG A 520 -28.07 9.62 -4.11
CA ARG A 520 -28.23 8.91 -5.39
C ARG A 520 -26.93 8.19 -5.72
N PRO A 521 -26.97 6.89 -6.00
CA PRO A 521 -25.80 6.16 -6.46
C PRO A 521 -25.45 6.59 -7.90
N SER A 522 -24.17 6.62 -8.26
CA SER A 522 -23.74 6.92 -9.63
C SER A 522 -24.12 5.82 -10.62
N ARG A 523 -24.28 4.60 -10.13
CA ARG A 523 -24.85 3.45 -10.86
C ARG A 523 -26.04 2.86 -10.11
N SER A 524 -27.11 2.54 -10.84
CA SER A 524 -28.29 1.85 -10.31
C SER A 524 -27.94 0.43 -9.83
N ARG A 525 -28.86 -0.20 -9.09
CA ARG A 525 -28.68 -1.59 -8.65
C ARG A 525 -28.50 -2.52 -9.85
N ALA A 526 -29.34 -2.36 -10.87
CA ALA A 526 -29.28 -3.16 -12.09
C ALA A 526 -27.92 -3.04 -12.81
N GLN A 527 -27.35 -1.84 -12.89
CA GLN A 527 -26.03 -1.65 -13.50
C GLN A 527 -24.91 -2.24 -12.64
N TYR A 528 -24.96 -2.06 -11.31
CA TYR A 528 -23.96 -2.61 -10.41
C TYR A 528 -23.92 -4.15 -10.45
N VAL A 529 -25.08 -4.80 -10.47
CA VAL A 529 -25.20 -6.26 -10.65
C VAL A 529 -24.64 -6.71 -12.00
N ALA A 530 -24.96 -6.00 -13.09
CA ALA A 530 -24.41 -6.30 -14.41
C ALA A 530 -22.87 -6.13 -14.46
N ASP A 531 -22.33 -5.14 -13.76
CA ASP A 531 -20.88 -4.95 -13.64
C ASP A 531 -20.23 -6.13 -12.89
N ILE A 532 -20.86 -6.66 -11.84
CA ILE A 532 -20.39 -7.86 -11.11
C ILE A 532 -20.38 -9.08 -12.02
N GLU A 533 -21.44 -9.32 -12.80
CA GLU A 533 -21.51 -10.45 -13.74
C GLU A 533 -20.39 -10.37 -14.79
N GLU A 534 -20.09 -9.17 -15.29
CA GLU A 534 -18.99 -8.95 -16.22
C GLU A 534 -17.63 -9.20 -15.55
N ILE A 535 -17.44 -8.76 -14.30
CA ILE A 535 -16.23 -9.08 -13.52
C ILE A 535 -16.07 -10.59 -13.36
N GLN A 536 -17.13 -11.32 -13.01
CA GLN A 536 -17.07 -12.78 -12.90
C GLN A 536 -16.70 -13.45 -14.23
N ARG A 537 -17.19 -12.92 -15.36
CA ARG A 537 -16.81 -13.39 -16.70
C ARG A 537 -15.32 -13.15 -16.96
N LEU A 538 -14.82 -11.95 -16.65
CA LEU A 538 -13.42 -11.56 -16.80
C LEU A 538 -12.49 -12.41 -15.92
N ILE A 539 -12.91 -12.69 -14.68
CA ILE A 539 -12.20 -13.59 -13.77
C ILE A 539 -12.09 -14.97 -14.42
N ARG A 540 -13.20 -15.56 -14.90
CA ARG A 540 -13.18 -16.89 -15.55
C ARG A 540 -12.33 -16.93 -16.82
N SER A 541 -12.20 -15.81 -17.55
CA SER A 541 -11.33 -15.73 -18.73
C SER A 541 -9.86 -15.44 -18.41
N GLY A 542 -9.49 -15.33 -17.13
CA GLY A 542 -8.11 -15.12 -16.68
C GLY A 542 -7.64 -13.67 -16.74
N GLU A 543 -8.54 -12.70 -16.92
CA GLU A 543 -8.17 -11.28 -17.07
C GLU A 543 -7.82 -10.60 -15.73
N THR A 544 -8.35 -11.14 -14.63
CA THR A 544 -8.14 -10.64 -13.27
C THR A 544 -8.48 -11.75 -12.25
N TYR A 545 -7.99 -11.61 -11.02
CA TYR A 545 -8.27 -12.51 -9.91
C TYR A 545 -9.39 -11.97 -9.00
N GLU A 546 -9.37 -10.66 -8.76
CA GLU A 546 -10.24 -9.91 -7.86
C GLU A 546 -10.38 -8.48 -8.40
N VAL A 547 -11.58 -7.90 -8.31
CA VAL A 547 -11.82 -6.48 -8.62
C VAL A 547 -12.54 -5.82 -7.45
N CYS A 548 -11.96 -4.77 -6.86
CA CYS A 548 -12.67 -3.96 -5.87
C CYS A 548 -13.64 -3.01 -6.59
N LEU A 549 -14.91 -3.41 -6.76
CA LEU A 549 -15.94 -2.62 -7.40
C LEU A 549 -16.59 -1.67 -6.40
N THR A 550 -16.53 -0.37 -6.67
CA THR A 550 -17.07 0.66 -5.77
C THR A 550 -18.26 1.37 -6.40
N ASN A 551 -18.95 2.26 -5.68
CA ASN A 551 -20.01 3.14 -6.18
C ASN A 551 -19.96 4.47 -5.41
N HIS A 552 -20.35 5.56 -6.08
CA HIS A 552 -20.45 6.87 -5.43
C HIS A 552 -21.89 7.14 -5.04
N LEU A 553 -22.12 7.52 -3.79
CA LEU A 553 -23.41 7.99 -3.30
C LEU A 553 -23.31 9.50 -3.13
N ARG A 554 -24.02 10.26 -3.97
CA ARG A 554 -24.00 11.74 -3.96
C ARG A 554 -25.33 12.30 -3.48
N ALA A 555 -25.27 13.26 -2.57
CA ALA A 555 -26.42 14.08 -2.17
C ALA A 555 -26.13 15.55 -2.46
N GLU A 556 -27.09 16.23 -3.09
CA GLU A 556 -27.09 17.69 -3.24
C GLU A 556 -27.57 18.29 -1.91
N TYR A 557 -26.63 18.41 -0.97
CA TYR A 557 -26.87 18.82 0.40
C TYR A 557 -25.75 19.76 0.86
N ALA A 558 -26.12 20.99 1.19
CA ALA A 558 -25.20 22.02 1.69
C ALA A 558 -24.94 21.82 3.18
N LEU A 559 -23.96 20.98 3.51
CA LEU A 559 -23.52 20.73 4.88
C LEU A 559 -22.72 21.94 5.39
N ARG A 560 -23.33 22.72 6.30
CA ARG A 560 -22.83 24.06 6.69
C ARG A 560 -21.71 24.08 7.73
N ASP A 561 -21.59 23.03 8.52
CA ASP A 561 -20.54 22.88 9.53
C ASP A 561 -19.92 21.46 9.45
N PRO A 562 -18.92 21.28 8.57
CA PRO A 562 -18.21 20.01 8.44
C PRO A 562 -17.52 19.56 9.73
N LEU A 563 -17.08 20.48 10.59
CA LEU A 563 -16.43 20.13 11.85
C LEU A 563 -17.43 19.56 12.85
N ALA A 564 -18.62 20.15 12.97
CA ALA A 564 -19.70 19.59 13.81
C ALA A 564 -20.14 18.21 13.30
N PHE A 565 -20.22 18.02 11.97
CA PHE A 565 -20.48 16.71 11.39
C PHE A 565 -19.37 15.71 11.72
N TYR A 566 -18.09 16.07 11.55
CA TYR A 566 -16.97 15.21 11.87
C TYR A 566 -16.97 14.78 13.34
N ARG A 567 -17.25 15.69 14.29
CA ARG A 567 -17.37 15.36 15.72
C ARG A 567 -18.46 14.32 15.98
N MET A 568 -19.58 14.41 15.28
CA MET A 568 -20.64 13.41 15.36
C MET A 568 -20.17 12.07 14.79
N LEU A 569 -19.57 12.08 13.60
CA LEU A 569 -19.02 10.88 12.96
C LEU A 569 -18.00 10.17 13.85
N ARG A 570 -17.05 10.92 14.40
CA ARG A 570 -15.99 10.47 15.31
C ARG A 570 -16.51 9.70 16.51
N ARG A 571 -17.64 10.14 17.09
CA ARG A 571 -18.26 9.48 18.25
C ARG A 571 -19.04 8.23 17.87
N ARG A 572 -19.73 8.26 16.73
CA ARG A 572 -20.54 7.13 16.24
C ARG A 572 -19.69 6.00 15.66
N ASN A 573 -18.57 6.37 15.02
CA ASN A 573 -17.67 5.45 14.33
C ASN A 573 -16.22 5.81 14.68
N PRO A 574 -15.74 5.49 15.88
CA PRO A 574 -14.34 5.72 16.23
C PRO A 574 -13.44 4.77 15.41
N ALA A 575 -12.35 5.30 14.87
CA ALA A 575 -11.40 4.58 14.03
C ALA A 575 -9.93 4.96 14.36
N PRO A 576 -8.97 4.03 14.15
CA PRO A 576 -7.54 4.25 14.43
C PRO A 576 -6.88 5.24 13.47
N PHE A 577 -7.38 5.35 12.23
CA PHE A 577 -6.83 6.23 11.21
C PHE A 577 -7.86 7.25 10.74
N ALA A 578 -8.62 7.81 11.69
CA ALA A 578 -9.59 8.86 11.42
C ALA A 578 -8.90 10.18 11.07
N GLY A 579 -9.63 11.10 10.45
CA GLY A 579 -9.10 12.43 10.22
C GLY A 579 -10.10 13.43 9.68
N PHE A 580 -9.83 14.69 9.95
CA PHE A 580 -10.52 15.84 9.41
C PHE A 580 -9.53 16.71 8.63
N TYR A 581 -9.86 17.05 7.40
CA TYR A 581 -9.09 18.00 6.57
C TYR A 581 -10.03 19.05 6.03
N LEU A 582 -9.67 20.32 6.16
CA LEU A 582 -10.49 21.45 5.75
C LEU A 582 -9.70 22.41 4.86
N SER A 583 -10.27 22.75 3.71
CA SER A 583 -9.96 23.97 2.98
C SER A 583 -11.24 24.80 2.88
N ASN A 584 -11.23 26.02 3.41
CA ASN A 584 -12.36 26.95 3.42
C ASN A 584 -11.87 28.41 3.37
N PRO A 585 -11.03 28.79 2.37
CA PRO A 585 -10.37 30.09 2.34
C PRO A 585 -11.32 31.29 2.31
N HIS A 586 -12.55 31.07 1.84
CA HIS A 586 -13.58 32.08 1.65
C HIS A 586 -14.82 31.88 2.54
N GLY A 587 -14.81 30.95 3.49
CA GLY A 587 -15.93 30.74 4.42
C GLY A 587 -17.22 30.22 3.76
N ARG A 588 -17.15 29.58 2.58
CA ARG A 588 -18.33 29.24 1.75
C ARG A 588 -19.23 28.18 2.36
N PHE A 589 -18.76 27.37 3.32
CA PHE A 589 -19.66 26.46 4.05
C PHE A 589 -20.77 27.20 4.82
N HIS A 590 -20.52 28.42 5.31
CA HIS A 590 -21.52 29.19 6.06
C HIS A 590 -22.49 29.97 5.17
N ALA A 591 -22.09 30.27 3.93
CA ALA A 591 -22.89 30.99 2.95
C ALA A 591 -22.73 30.35 1.55
N PRO A 592 -23.27 29.13 1.34
CA PRO A 592 -23.20 28.48 0.04
C PRO A 592 -24.01 29.30 -0.98
N ASN A 593 -23.45 29.52 -2.16
CA ASN A 593 -24.18 30.19 -3.24
C ASN A 593 -25.35 29.31 -3.69
N SER A 594 -26.45 29.92 -4.17
CA SER A 594 -27.52 29.17 -4.84
C SER A 594 -26.93 28.32 -5.96
N LEU A 595 -27.11 26.99 -5.93
CA LEU A 595 -26.68 25.95 -6.90
C LEU A 595 -26.28 26.51 -8.30
N THR A 596 -25.14 27.20 -8.38
CA THR A 596 -24.52 27.58 -9.65
C THR A 596 -23.58 26.43 -9.94
N LYS A 597 -23.84 25.68 -11.01
CA LYS A 597 -22.95 24.63 -11.47
C LYS A 597 -21.57 25.25 -11.74
N SER A 598 -20.63 25.07 -10.81
CA SER A 598 -19.22 25.20 -11.09
C SER A 598 -18.75 23.85 -11.61
N ASP A 599 -18.22 23.85 -12.83
CA ASP A 599 -17.59 22.66 -13.40
C ASP A 599 -16.10 22.71 -13.02
N GLY A 600 -15.69 21.93 -12.02
CA GLY A 600 -14.28 21.79 -11.63
C GLY A 600 -14.02 21.62 -10.13
N PRO A 601 -12.74 21.48 -9.74
CA PRO A 601 -12.35 21.41 -8.33
C PRO A 601 -12.55 22.75 -7.63
N GLU A 602 -13.18 22.70 -6.46
CA GLU A 602 -13.40 23.85 -5.57
C GLU A 602 -12.17 24.15 -4.70
N ASP A 603 -12.06 25.41 -4.27
CA ASP A 603 -11.13 25.82 -3.22
C ASP A 603 -11.65 25.54 -1.79
N THR A 604 -12.95 25.23 -1.69
CA THR A 604 -13.65 24.96 -0.43
C THR A 604 -14.14 23.52 -0.41
N TYR A 605 -13.59 22.71 0.49
CA TYR A 605 -13.90 21.31 0.67
C TYR A 605 -13.47 20.81 2.04
N ALA A 606 -14.09 19.73 2.53
CA ALA A 606 -13.70 19.05 3.75
C ALA A 606 -13.76 17.54 3.59
N LEU A 607 -12.81 16.84 4.21
CA LEU A 607 -12.82 15.38 4.35
C LEU A 607 -13.15 15.06 5.81
N CYS A 608 -14.20 14.28 6.02
CA CYS A 608 -14.57 13.75 7.33
C CYS A 608 -14.38 12.24 7.30
N CYS A 609 -13.20 11.78 7.70
CA CYS A 609 -12.70 10.42 7.51
C CYS A 609 -12.76 9.60 8.80
N SER A 610 -13.30 8.39 8.70
CA SER A 610 -13.38 7.40 9.79
C SER A 610 -12.75 6.07 9.36
N SER A 611 -11.56 6.14 8.75
CA SER A 611 -10.92 4.95 8.16
C SER A 611 -10.34 4.00 9.22
N PRO A 612 -10.64 2.69 9.12
CA PRO A 612 -10.02 1.67 9.96
C PRO A 612 -8.70 1.12 9.40
N GLU A 613 -8.34 1.45 8.16
CA GLU A 613 -7.30 0.75 7.41
C GLU A 613 -6.08 1.62 7.16
N ARG A 614 -4.90 1.12 7.55
CA ARG A 614 -3.61 1.72 7.18
C ARG A 614 -3.22 1.24 5.79
N PHE A 615 -3.02 2.21 4.89
CA PHE A 615 -2.46 1.96 3.58
C PHE A 615 -0.97 1.68 3.68
N LEU A 616 -0.21 2.64 4.23
CA LEU A 616 1.24 2.63 4.21
C LEU A 616 1.80 3.41 5.40
N ARG A 617 2.75 2.82 6.12
CA ARG A 617 3.64 3.52 7.04
C ARG A 617 5.08 3.33 6.58
N VAL A 618 5.87 4.40 6.57
CA VAL A 618 7.32 4.37 6.39
C VAL A 618 7.96 5.08 7.58
N GLY A 619 8.87 4.42 8.29
CA GLY A 619 9.66 5.03 9.35
C GLY A 619 10.91 5.72 8.82
N ALA A 620 11.48 6.65 9.60
CA ALA A 620 12.78 7.27 9.31
C ALA A 620 13.94 6.26 9.22
N ASP A 621 13.76 5.08 9.81
CA ASP A 621 14.66 3.93 9.71
C ASP A 621 14.50 3.14 8.40
N GLY A 622 13.57 3.54 7.53
CA GLY A 622 13.28 2.89 6.24
C GLY A 622 12.39 1.65 6.35
N TRP A 623 11.84 1.33 7.52
CA TRP A 623 10.88 0.23 7.65
C TRP A 623 9.51 0.63 7.10
N MET A 624 9.02 -0.17 6.17
CA MET A 624 7.72 -0.03 5.52
C MET A 624 6.73 -1.04 6.10
N GLU A 625 5.48 -0.64 6.29
CA GLU A 625 4.39 -1.49 6.78
C GLU A 625 3.07 -1.16 6.07
N SER A 626 2.31 -2.20 5.73
CA SER A 626 0.92 -2.08 5.28
C SER A 626 0.04 -3.10 6.01
N LYS A 627 -1.21 -2.74 6.30
CA LYS A 627 -2.16 -3.57 7.06
C LYS A 627 -3.50 -3.75 6.33
N PRO A 628 -3.53 -4.48 5.20
CA PRO A 628 -4.77 -4.73 4.46
C PRO A 628 -5.81 -5.48 5.30
N ILE A 629 -7.08 -5.10 5.10
CA ILE A 629 -8.24 -5.69 5.77
C ILE A 629 -9.18 -6.32 4.72
N LYS A 630 -9.57 -7.58 4.93
CA LYS A 630 -10.56 -8.30 4.09
C LYS A 630 -11.40 -9.21 4.97
N GLY A 631 -12.72 -9.03 4.98
CA GLY A 631 -13.63 -9.67 5.93
C GLY A 631 -13.87 -8.84 7.20
N THR A 632 -15.14 -8.64 7.54
CA THR A 632 -15.57 -7.91 8.74
C THR A 632 -16.86 -8.54 9.25
N ARG A 633 -16.96 -8.72 10.57
CA ARG A 633 -18.18 -9.19 11.24
C ARG A 633 -18.53 -8.27 12.41
N PRO A 634 -19.82 -8.08 12.74
CA PRO A 634 -20.21 -7.35 13.95
C PRO A 634 -19.80 -8.14 15.21
N ARG A 635 -19.70 -7.45 16.35
CA ARG A 635 -19.50 -8.11 17.65
C ARG A 635 -20.73 -8.92 18.06
N GLY A 636 -20.51 -10.00 18.79
CA GLY A 636 -21.56 -10.81 19.40
C GLY A 636 -22.25 -10.09 20.57
N ARG A 637 -23.47 -10.48 20.90
CA ARG A 637 -24.23 -9.94 22.04
C ARG A 637 -23.70 -10.44 23.38
N ASP A 638 -23.03 -11.59 23.37
CA ASP A 638 -22.38 -12.19 24.53
C ASP A 638 -21.02 -12.80 24.15
N PRO A 639 -20.14 -13.11 25.11
CA PRO A 639 -18.79 -13.61 24.84
C PRO A 639 -18.73 -14.92 24.04
N LYS A 640 -19.77 -15.76 24.11
CA LYS A 640 -19.80 -17.04 23.40
C LYS A 640 -20.18 -16.84 21.93
N GLU A 641 -21.21 -16.04 21.67
CA GLU A 641 -21.57 -15.61 20.31
C GLU A 641 -20.39 -14.85 19.68
N ASP A 642 -19.73 -13.97 20.43
CA ASP A 642 -18.61 -13.17 19.96
C ASP A 642 -17.40 -14.03 19.53
N ALA A 643 -17.07 -15.05 20.33
CA ALA A 643 -16.01 -16.00 19.99
C ALA A 643 -16.38 -16.87 18.76
N ALA A 644 -17.65 -17.26 18.63
CA ALA A 644 -18.11 -18.03 17.48
C ALA A 644 -18.04 -17.22 16.17
N ILE A 645 -18.38 -15.93 16.23
CA ILE A 645 -18.27 -15.01 15.09
C ILE A 645 -16.79 -14.81 14.70
N ALA A 646 -15.90 -14.65 15.68
CA ALA A 646 -14.47 -14.52 15.42
C ALA A 646 -13.88 -15.78 14.76
N GLU A 647 -14.29 -16.97 15.21
CA GLU A 647 -13.88 -18.25 14.61
C GLU A 647 -14.44 -18.45 13.20
N GLU A 648 -15.70 -18.04 12.95
CA GLU A 648 -16.28 -18.06 11.60
C GLU A 648 -15.49 -17.15 10.65
N LEU A 649 -15.18 -15.93 11.06
CA LEU A 649 -14.34 -15.01 10.27
C LEU A 649 -12.94 -15.57 10.02
N ALA A 650 -12.33 -16.22 11.02
CA ALA A 650 -11.00 -16.81 10.90
C ALA A 650 -10.94 -17.99 9.89
N SER A 651 -12.05 -18.69 9.73
CA SER A 651 -12.18 -19.90 8.90
C SER A 651 -12.93 -19.69 7.58
N CYS A 652 -13.55 -18.52 7.37
CA CYS A 652 -14.28 -18.18 6.15
C CYS A 652 -13.37 -18.26 4.91
N GLU A 653 -13.65 -19.21 4.01
CA GLU A 653 -12.84 -19.48 2.82
C GLU A 653 -12.73 -18.26 1.89
N LYS A 654 -13.84 -17.56 1.65
CA LYS A 654 -13.90 -16.35 0.81
C LYS A 654 -13.01 -15.23 1.37
N ASP A 655 -13.21 -14.88 2.64
CA ASP A 655 -12.49 -13.78 3.29
C ASP A 655 -10.98 -14.05 3.35
N ARG A 656 -10.58 -15.30 3.61
CA ARG A 656 -9.18 -15.74 3.60
C ARG A 656 -8.57 -15.68 2.20
N ALA A 657 -9.30 -16.11 1.18
CA ALA A 657 -8.83 -16.09 -0.20
C ALA A 657 -8.58 -14.65 -0.69
N GLU A 658 -9.51 -13.74 -0.43
CA GLU A 658 -9.36 -12.30 -0.69
C GLU A 658 -8.14 -11.74 0.06
N ASN A 659 -8.04 -12.02 1.36
CA ASN A 659 -6.93 -11.51 2.16
C ASN A 659 -5.56 -11.99 1.63
N MET A 660 -5.47 -13.24 1.17
CA MET A 660 -4.24 -13.80 0.61
C MET A 660 -3.81 -13.10 -0.68
N MET A 661 -4.74 -12.88 -1.60
CA MET A 661 -4.48 -12.18 -2.87
C MET A 661 -3.90 -10.79 -2.60
N ILE A 662 -4.52 -10.05 -1.66
CA ILE A 662 -4.02 -8.72 -1.29
C ILE A 662 -2.68 -8.80 -0.55
N ALA A 663 -2.47 -9.78 0.32
CA ALA A 663 -1.19 -9.95 1.01
C ALA A 663 -0.04 -10.16 0.02
N ASP A 664 -0.22 -11.05 -0.97
CA ASP A 664 0.79 -11.30 -1.99
C ASP A 664 1.00 -10.10 -2.92
N LEU A 665 -0.06 -9.35 -3.23
CA LEU A 665 0.05 -8.09 -3.99
C LEU A 665 0.88 -7.05 -3.22
N VAL A 666 0.63 -6.86 -1.92
CA VAL A 666 1.38 -5.91 -1.09
C VAL A 666 2.85 -6.35 -0.97
N ARG A 667 3.12 -7.65 -0.81
CA ARG A 667 4.50 -8.17 -0.82
C ARG A 667 5.21 -7.85 -2.14
N ASN A 668 4.52 -7.97 -3.27
CA ASN A 668 5.05 -7.64 -4.57
C ASN A 668 5.35 -6.14 -4.70
N ASP A 669 4.41 -5.28 -4.31
CA ASP A 669 4.61 -3.83 -4.34
C ASP A 669 5.83 -3.41 -3.51
N PHE A 670 5.97 -3.95 -2.30
CA PHE A 670 7.17 -3.74 -1.48
C PHE A 670 8.42 -4.31 -2.14
N GLY A 671 8.33 -5.48 -2.77
CA GLY A 671 9.44 -6.14 -3.46
C GLY A 671 10.10 -5.32 -4.56
N ILE A 672 9.42 -4.30 -5.10
CA ILE A 672 9.96 -3.35 -6.10
C ILE A 672 11.06 -2.46 -5.47
N VAL A 673 10.85 -2.02 -4.22
CA VAL A 673 11.67 -1.01 -3.52
C VAL A 673 12.33 -1.53 -2.24
N ALA A 674 12.13 -2.80 -1.90
CA ALA A 674 12.66 -3.42 -0.69
C ALA A 674 14.04 -4.05 -0.89
N ARG A 675 14.85 -4.06 0.18
CA ARG A 675 16.07 -4.86 0.27
C ARG A 675 15.72 -6.34 0.11
N VAL A 676 16.56 -7.05 -0.64
CA VAL A 676 16.37 -8.48 -0.90
C VAL A 676 16.27 -9.26 0.41
N GLY A 677 15.18 -10.03 0.55
CA GLY A 677 14.91 -10.86 1.74
C GLY A 677 14.33 -10.13 2.95
N SER A 678 14.06 -8.82 2.86
CA SER A 678 13.43 -8.07 3.95
C SER A 678 11.91 -8.14 3.96
N VAL A 679 11.28 -8.47 2.82
CA VAL A 679 9.82 -8.56 2.68
C VAL A 679 9.31 -9.79 3.43
N HIS A 680 8.49 -9.58 4.47
CA HIS A 680 7.93 -10.65 5.29
C HIS A 680 6.52 -10.31 5.79
N VAL A 681 5.81 -11.32 6.29
CA VAL A 681 4.42 -11.21 6.77
C VAL A 681 4.36 -11.60 8.24
N PRO A 682 4.62 -10.67 9.19
CA PRO A 682 4.66 -10.98 10.62
C PRO A 682 3.32 -11.46 11.19
N ARG A 683 2.19 -11.06 10.57
CA ARG A 683 0.86 -11.53 10.94
C ARG A 683 0.05 -11.76 9.67
N LEU A 684 -0.38 -12.98 9.43
CA LEU A 684 -1.16 -13.37 8.24
C LEU A 684 -2.57 -13.78 8.67
N MET A 685 -3.58 -13.10 8.12
CA MET A 685 -5.01 -13.39 8.35
C MET A 685 -5.37 -13.53 9.83
N GLY A 686 -4.87 -12.61 10.66
CA GLY A 686 -5.18 -12.57 12.09
C GLY A 686 -6.48 -11.84 12.35
N VAL A 687 -7.36 -12.40 13.18
CA VAL A 687 -8.56 -11.68 13.64
C VAL A 687 -8.16 -10.63 14.67
N GLU A 688 -8.42 -9.37 14.35
CA GLU A 688 -8.33 -8.25 15.28
C GLU A 688 -9.73 -7.84 15.75
N THR A 689 -9.92 -7.78 17.06
CA THR A 689 -11.20 -7.41 17.68
C THR A 689 -11.19 -5.93 18.07
N TYR A 690 -12.18 -5.20 17.58
CA TYR A 690 -12.45 -3.81 17.93
C TYR A 690 -13.76 -3.68 18.73
N ALA A 691 -14.08 -2.47 19.18
CA ALA A 691 -15.26 -2.23 20.01
C ALA A 691 -16.58 -2.67 19.35
N THR A 692 -16.71 -2.52 18.03
CA THR A 692 -17.96 -2.77 17.30
C THR A 692 -17.87 -3.87 16.25
N VAL A 693 -16.66 -4.31 15.88
CA VAL A 693 -16.45 -5.33 14.83
C VAL A 693 -15.24 -6.23 15.12
N HIS A 694 -15.23 -7.42 14.51
CA HIS A 694 -14.04 -8.23 14.24
C HIS A 694 -13.59 -8.00 12.80
N GLN A 695 -12.28 -7.98 12.57
CA GLN A 695 -11.69 -7.80 11.24
C GLN A 695 -10.54 -8.77 11.01
N LEU A 696 -10.43 -9.31 9.80
CA LEU A 696 -9.33 -10.18 9.42
C LEU A 696 -8.23 -9.34 8.75
N VAL A 697 -7.08 -9.28 9.42
CA VAL A 697 -5.99 -8.33 9.13
C VAL A 697 -4.71 -9.10 8.82
N THR A 698 -4.03 -8.67 7.77
CA THR A 698 -2.66 -9.09 7.47
C THR A 698 -1.72 -7.91 7.64
N THR A 699 -0.52 -8.13 8.17
CA THR A 699 0.55 -7.14 8.26
C THR A 699 1.69 -7.58 7.37
N VAL A 700 2.09 -6.74 6.43
CA VAL A 700 3.27 -6.95 5.57
C VAL A 700 4.30 -5.90 5.92
N ARG A 701 5.57 -6.31 6.05
CA ARG A 701 6.69 -5.41 6.34
C ARG A 701 7.86 -5.64 5.41
N ALA A 702 8.63 -4.59 5.16
CA ALA A 702 9.86 -4.66 4.39
C ALA A 702 10.80 -3.51 4.76
N GLN A 703 12.10 -3.69 4.54
CA GLN A 703 13.10 -2.65 4.68
C GLN A 703 13.34 -2.00 3.32
N CYS A 704 13.17 -0.68 3.21
CA CYS A 704 13.46 0.06 1.99
C CYS A 704 14.95 -0.07 1.60
N ARG A 705 15.24 -0.12 0.30
CA ARG A 705 16.63 -0.05 -0.19
C ARG A 705 17.23 1.33 0.10
N GLU A 706 18.56 1.40 0.17
CA GLU A 706 19.29 2.63 0.49
C GLU A 706 19.21 3.69 -0.61
N ASP A 707 18.89 3.28 -1.84
CA ASP A 707 18.77 4.13 -3.01
C ASP A 707 17.31 4.56 -3.31
N ALA A 708 16.35 4.16 -2.47
CA ALA A 708 14.93 4.44 -2.65
C ALA A 708 14.40 5.36 -1.55
N ASP A 709 13.62 6.37 -1.94
CA ASP A 709 12.97 7.31 -1.03
C ASP A 709 11.47 7.04 -0.87
N VAL A 710 10.80 7.75 0.05
CA VAL A 710 9.36 7.58 0.30
C VAL A 710 8.50 7.84 -0.94
N VAL A 711 8.97 8.65 -1.89
CA VAL A 711 8.27 8.90 -3.14
C VAL A 711 8.36 7.68 -4.07
N ASP A 712 9.49 6.97 -4.10
CA ASP A 712 9.61 5.68 -4.79
C ASP A 712 8.70 4.62 -4.16
N VAL A 713 8.61 4.60 -2.82
CA VAL A 713 7.67 3.72 -2.09
C VAL A 713 6.23 4.02 -2.48
N LEU A 714 5.82 5.28 -2.53
CA LEU A 714 4.47 5.69 -2.94
C LEU A 714 4.16 5.26 -4.38
N ARG A 715 5.10 5.45 -5.32
CA ARG A 715 4.93 5.01 -6.72
C ARG A 715 4.80 3.49 -6.86
N ALA A 716 5.52 2.73 -6.04
CA ALA A 716 5.47 1.28 -6.06
C ALA A 716 4.17 0.71 -5.48
N THR A 717 3.59 1.39 -4.47
CA THR A 717 2.51 0.84 -3.65
C THR A 717 1.12 1.42 -3.95
N PHE A 718 1.04 2.64 -4.49
CA PHE A 718 -0.24 3.34 -4.70
C PHE A 718 -0.88 2.98 -6.06
N PRO A 719 -2.23 2.92 -6.16
CA PRO A 719 -3.19 2.92 -5.05
C PRO A 719 -3.13 1.64 -4.23
N GLY A 720 -3.66 1.70 -3.01
CA GLY A 720 -3.68 0.56 -2.09
C GLY A 720 -4.29 -0.70 -2.73
N GLY A 721 -3.60 -1.83 -2.58
CA GLY A 721 -4.02 -3.12 -3.15
C GLY A 721 -5.45 -3.52 -2.80
N SER A 722 -5.85 -3.28 -1.54
CA SER A 722 -7.19 -3.57 -1.03
C SER A 722 -8.32 -2.81 -1.73
N MET A 723 -8.01 -1.69 -2.39
CA MET A 723 -8.95 -0.86 -3.14
C MET A 723 -8.78 -0.98 -4.66
N THR A 724 -7.97 -1.90 -5.15
CA THR A 724 -7.80 -2.15 -6.59
C THR A 724 -8.26 -3.56 -6.92
N GLY A 725 -7.42 -4.55 -6.61
CA GLY A 725 -7.52 -5.93 -7.03
C GLY A 725 -6.27 -6.36 -7.80
N ALA A 726 -6.21 -7.63 -8.17
CA ALA A 726 -4.99 -8.26 -8.69
C ALA A 726 -5.28 -8.98 -10.00
N PRO A 727 -4.44 -8.88 -11.05
CA PRO A 727 -3.25 -8.03 -11.17
C PRO A 727 -3.59 -6.54 -11.25
N LYS A 728 -2.87 -5.70 -10.50
CA LYS A 728 -3.23 -4.29 -10.22
C LYS A 728 -3.47 -3.48 -11.49
N LYS A 729 -2.52 -3.49 -12.44
CA LYS A 729 -2.61 -2.67 -13.66
C LYS A 729 -3.78 -3.08 -14.56
N ARG A 730 -3.96 -4.38 -14.82
CA ARG A 730 -5.07 -4.90 -15.63
C ARG A 730 -6.41 -4.61 -14.96
N THR A 731 -6.49 -4.83 -13.66
CA THR A 731 -7.69 -4.59 -12.85
C THR A 731 -8.07 -3.12 -12.80
N MET A 732 -7.12 -2.20 -12.66
CA MET A 732 -7.42 -0.76 -12.70
C MET A 732 -7.97 -0.29 -14.05
N ARG A 733 -7.58 -0.92 -15.17
CA ARG A 733 -8.20 -0.67 -16.49
C ARG A 733 -9.66 -1.12 -16.48
N ILE A 734 -9.94 -2.33 -15.98
CA ILE A 734 -11.29 -2.89 -15.84
C ILE A 734 -12.16 -1.97 -14.96
N ILE A 735 -11.65 -1.55 -13.80
CA ILE A 735 -12.33 -0.60 -12.90
C ILE A 735 -12.72 0.67 -13.64
N ARG A 736 -11.81 1.25 -14.43
CA ARG A 736 -12.08 2.49 -15.17
C ARG A 736 -13.18 2.32 -16.23
N GLU A 737 -13.24 1.16 -16.86
CA GLU A 737 -14.29 0.82 -17.84
C GLU A 737 -15.66 0.61 -17.18
N LEU A 738 -15.69 -0.08 -16.03
CA LEU A 738 -16.93 -0.42 -15.33
C LEU A 738 -17.49 0.73 -14.48
N GLU A 739 -16.64 1.46 -13.76
CA GLU A 739 -17.11 2.50 -12.83
C GLU A 739 -17.56 3.79 -13.52
N ARG A 740 -17.11 4.03 -14.77
CA ARG A 740 -17.50 5.13 -15.67
C ARG A 740 -17.24 6.56 -15.13
N ALA A 741 -16.69 6.68 -13.93
CA ALA A 741 -16.26 7.92 -13.30
C ALA A 741 -15.02 7.63 -12.42
N PRO A 742 -14.13 8.61 -12.22
CA PRO A 742 -13.01 8.47 -11.31
C PRO A 742 -13.49 8.48 -9.86
N ARG A 743 -12.74 7.83 -8.99
CA ARG A 743 -13.02 7.78 -7.55
C ARG A 743 -12.70 9.09 -6.84
N GLY A 744 -11.79 9.89 -7.42
CA GLY A 744 -11.33 11.14 -6.85
C GLY A 744 -10.65 10.89 -5.51
N VAL A 745 -11.10 11.59 -4.48
CA VAL A 745 -10.55 11.46 -3.12
C VAL A 745 -10.79 10.07 -2.51
N TYR A 746 -11.91 9.41 -2.87
CA TYR A 746 -12.25 8.10 -2.31
C TYR A 746 -11.25 7.01 -2.77
N SER A 747 -10.96 6.03 -1.91
CA SER A 747 -9.92 5.00 -2.16
C SER A 747 -8.49 5.52 -2.30
N GLY A 748 -8.25 6.82 -2.09
CA GLY A 748 -6.92 7.40 -1.98
C GLY A 748 -6.29 7.16 -0.60
N GLY A 749 -5.38 8.04 -0.19
CA GLY A 749 -4.78 8.00 1.15
C GLY A 749 -4.69 9.37 1.82
N LEU A 750 -5.09 9.45 3.08
CA LEU A 750 -5.03 10.65 3.95
C LEU A 750 -4.04 10.39 5.09
N GLY A 751 -3.21 11.38 5.39
CA GLY A 751 -2.24 11.30 6.48
C GLY A 751 -1.14 12.34 6.36
N PHE A 752 0.10 11.95 6.66
CA PHE A 752 1.25 12.86 6.58
C PHE A 752 2.43 12.28 5.80
N LEU A 753 3.24 13.19 5.26
CA LEU A 753 4.58 12.98 4.71
C LEU A 753 5.53 13.93 5.44
N SER A 754 6.37 13.38 6.30
CA SER A 754 7.31 14.12 7.15
C SER A 754 8.57 14.49 6.38
N ILE A 755 9.21 15.60 6.76
CA ILE A 755 10.44 16.08 6.10
C ILE A 755 11.64 15.12 6.23
N ASP A 756 11.59 14.17 7.17
CA ASP A 756 12.60 13.13 7.38
C ASP A 756 12.34 11.86 6.54
N GLY A 757 11.36 11.90 5.64
CA GLY A 757 10.95 10.76 4.82
C GLY A 757 9.95 9.82 5.50
N SER A 758 9.63 10.01 6.79
CA SER A 758 8.59 9.21 7.45
C SER A 758 7.20 9.52 6.87
N CYS A 759 6.33 8.52 6.77
CA CYS A 759 4.93 8.73 6.43
C CYS A 759 3.99 7.76 7.16
N ASP A 760 2.73 8.17 7.33
CA ASP A 760 1.63 7.28 7.72
C ASP A 760 0.38 7.75 6.96
N LEU A 761 -0.13 6.89 6.10
CA LEU A 761 -1.29 7.13 5.24
C LEU A 761 -2.32 6.04 5.48
N ASN A 762 -3.58 6.45 5.63
CA ASN A 762 -4.72 5.54 5.64
C ASN A 762 -5.18 5.21 4.23
N ILE A 763 -6.17 4.32 4.11
CA ILE A 763 -7.03 4.25 2.92
C ILE A 763 -8.24 5.16 3.16
N ILE A 764 -8.60 6.01 2.20
CA ILE A 764 -9.80 6.88 2.31
C ILE A 764 -11.07 6.07 2.04
N ILE A 765 -11.52 5.35 3.07
CA ILE A 765 -12.80 4.65 3.16
C ILE A 765 -13.56 5.12 4.40
N ARG A 766 -14.89 4.92 4.42
CA ARG A 766 -15.77 5.44 5.47
C ARG A 766 -15.57 6.94 5.68
N THR A 767 -15.54 7.67 4.56
CA THR A 767 -15.28 9.12 4.51
C THR A 767 -16.40 9.84 3.81
N ALA A 768 -16.82 10.98 4.36
CA ALA A 768 -17.63 11.95 3.64
C ALA A 768 -16.73 13.03 3.04
N ILE A 769 -16.87 13.24 1.73
CA ILE A 769 -16.24 14.34 0.99
C ILE A 769 -17.30 15.42 0.87
N VAL A 770 -17.05 16.57 1.49
CA VAL A 770 -18.01 17.67 1.60
C VAL A 770 -17.53 18.84 0.77
N THR A 771 -18.37 19.30 -0.14
CA THR A 771 -18.20 20.56 -0.88
C THR A 771 -19.34 21.51 -0.49
N PRO A 772 -19.27 22.81 -0.81
CA PRO A 772 -20.30 23.78 -0.43
C PRO A 772 -21.75 23.36 -0.69
N ASN A 773 -22.01 22.63 -1.79
CA ASN A 773 -23.36 22.26 -2.21
C ASN A 773 -23.64 20.75 -2.21
N SER A 774 -22.63 19.91 -1.95
CA SER A 774 -22.80 18.46 -2.06
C SER A 774 -22.02 17.66 -1.03
N VAL A 775 -22.51 16.46 -0.75
CA VAL A 775 -21.79 15.44 0.01
C VAL A 775 -21.68 14.18 -0.82
N THR A 776 -20.47 13.66 -0.96
CA THR A 776 -20.18 12.42 -1.67
C THR A 776 -19.59 11.38 -0.73
N LEU A 777 -20.14 10.18 -0.78
CA LEU A 777 -19.65 8.99 -0.09
C LEU A 777 -19.21 7.95 -1.11
N GLY A 778 -18.17 7.18 -0.81
CA GLY A 778 -17.81 5.99 -1.59
C GLY A 778 -18.01 4.72 -0.77
N ALA A 779 -18.49 3.66 -1.41
CA ALA A 779 -18.61 2.34 -0.82
C ALA A 779 -18.40 1.26 -1.89
N GLY A 780 -17.91 0.08 -1.49
CA GLY A 780 -17.62 -1.01 -2.41
C GLY A 780 -17.04 -2.24 -1.72
N GLY A 781 -16.85 -3.29 -2.51
CA GLY A 781 -16.39 -4.60 -2.06
C GLY A 781 -15.48 -5.26 -3.10
N ALA A 782 -14.75 -6.28 -2.65
CA ALA A 782 -13.97 -7.13 -3.52
C ALA A 782 -14.89 -8.13 -4.21
N ILE A 783 -14.87 -8.16 -5.53
CA ILE A 783 -15.59 -9.14 -6.32
C ILE A 783 -14.61 -10.24 -6.70
N VAL A 784 -14.88 -11.45 -6.22
CA VAL A 784 -14.11 -12.67 -6.50
C VAL A 784 -14.98 -13.72 -7.17
N ALA A 785 -14.37 -14.84 -7.59
CA ALA A 785 -15.10 -15.95 -8.22
C ALA A 785 -16.24 -16.52 -7.35
N LEU A 786 -16.12 -16.37 -6.02
CA LEU A 786 -17.08 -16.85 -5.01
C LEU A 786 -18.14 -15.78 -4.62
N SER A 787 -18.08 -14.58 -5.19
CA SER A 787 -19.01 -13.49 -4.85
C SER A 787 -20.41 -13.75 -5.41
N ASP A 788 -21.44 -13.42 -4.62
CA ASP A 788 -22.83 -13.36 -5.06
C ASP A 788 -23.26 -11.90 -5.31
N SER A 789 -23.91 -11.64 -6.43
CA SER A 789 -24.20 -10.26 -6.86
C SER A 789 -25.13 -9.49 -5.91
N ASP A 790 -26.10 -10.17 -5.29
CA ASP A 790 -27.04 -9.52 -4.37
C ASP A 790 -26.37 -9.23 -3.03
N ASP A 791 -25.60 -10.20 -2.50
CA ASP A 791 -24.85 -10.03 -1.25
C ASP A 791 -23.82 -8.88 -1.35
N GLU A 792 -23.12 -8.75 -2.47
CA GLU A 792 -22.12 -7.70 -2.68
C GLU A 792 -22.75 -6.30 -2.78
N TYR A 793 -23.92 -6.20 -3.42
CA TYR A 793 -24.66 -4.93 -3.47
C TYR A 793 -25.15 -4.53 -2.07
N ASP A 794 -25.68 -5.48 -1.30
CA ASP A 794 -26.13 -5.26 0.07
C ASP A 794 -24.95 -4.90 1.00
N GLU A 795 -23.78 -5.51 0.80
CA GLU A 795 -22.56 -5.17 1.52
C GLU A 795 -22.10 -3.74 1.21
N MET A 796 -22.15 -3.32 -0.06
CA MET A 796 -21.84 -1.94 -0.47
C MET A 796 -22.76 -0.94 0.25
N LEU A 797 -24.07 -1.18 0.30
CA LEU A 797 -25.01 -0.34 1.05
C LEU A 797 -24.76 -0.39 2.56
N LEU A 798 -24.43 -1.56 3.12
CA LEU A 798 -24.11 -1.72 4.53
C LEU A 798 -22.89 -0.88 4.93
N LYS A 799 -21.84 -0.87 4.10
CA LYS A 799 -20.62 -0.06 4.32
C LYS A 799 -20.92 1.45 4.30
N ALA A 800 -21.87 1.90 3.49
CA ALA A 800 -22.29 3.31 3.45
C ALA A 800 -23.23 3.71 4.60
N ARG A 801 -23.97 2.76 5.18
CA ARG A 801 -25.07 2.99 6.13
C ARG A 801 -24.67 3.89 7.30
N ALA A 802 -23.49 3.67 7.89
CA ALA A 802 -23.04 4.42 9.06
C ALA A 802 -22.86 5.92 8.77
N LEU A 803 -22.34 6.27 7.58
CA LEU A 803 -22.18 7.65 7.13
C LEU A 803 -23.53 8.28 6.80
N VAL A 804 -24.38 7.57 6.05
CA VAL A 804 -25.73 8.04 5.71
C VAL A 804 -26.54 8.34 6.97
N ALA A 805 -26.55 7.43 7.95
CA ALA A 805 -27.21 7.63 9.23
C ALA A 805 -26.66 8.83 10.01
N THR A 806 -25.34 9.04 9.99
CA THR A 806 -24.70 10.20 10.63
C THR A 806 -25.11 11.50 9.95
N ILE A 807 -25.21 11.52 8.62
CA ILE A 807 -25.67 12.70 7.86
C ILE A 807 -27.14 12.98 8.15
N GLY A 808 -27.98 11.97 8.23
CA GLY A 808 -29.40 12.13 8.59
C GLY A 808 -29.57 12.69 10.00
N ALA A 809 -28.79 12.21 10.97
CA ALA A 809 -28.79 12.73 12.33
C ALA A 809 -28.29 14.17 12.40
N TYR A 810 -27.27 14.52 11.62
CA TYR A 810 -26.80 15.89 11.50
C TYR A 810 -27.85 16.82 10.87
N ALA A 811 -28.51 16.39 9.81
CA ALA A 811 -29.50 17.20 9.09
C ALA A 811 -30.73 17.51 9.95
N THR A 812 -31.25 16.51 10.66
CA THR A 812 -32.52 16.61 11.40
C THR A 812 -32.37 16.92 12.89
N GLY A 813 -31.18 16.67 13.47
CA GLY A 813 -30.96 16.68 14.91
C GLY A 813 -31.55 15.48 15.67
N SER A 814 -32.13 14.50 14.98
CA SER A 814 -32.75 13.28 15.54
C SER A 814 -32.01 12.03 15.04
N ASP A 815 -31.78 11.06 15.91
CA ASP A 815 -31.17 9.77 15.55
C ASP A 815 -32.22 8.65 15.39
N ASP A 816 -33.27 8.93 14.62
CA ASP A 816 -34.38 7.99 14.35
C ASP A 816 -34.25 7.28 12.99
N GLY A 817 -33.18 7.56 12.24
CA GLY A 817 -32.92 6.96 10.93
C GLY A 817 -33.73 7.55 9.77
N THR A 818 -34.53 8.60 9.99
CA THR A 818 -35.39 9.18 8.94
C THR A 818 -34.76 10.36 8.19
N GLY A 819 -33.63 10.89 8.68
CA GLY A 819 -33.02 12.11 8.13
C GLY A 819 -32.24 11.95 6.82
N ALA A 820 -31.88 10.73 6.43
CA ALA A 820 -31.18 10.47 5.17
C ALA A 820 -31.44 9.06 4.65
N ARG A 821 -31.47 8.91 3.33
CA ARG A 821 -31.62 7.61 2.65
C ARG A 821 -30.84 7.51 1.35
N VAL A 822 -30.61 6.29 0.90
CA VAL A 822 -30.04 5.98 -0.42
C VAL A 822 -31.17 5.55 -1.35
N VAL A 823 -31.19 6.07 -2.57
CA VAL A 823 -32.10 5.61 -3.63
C VAL A 823 -31.62 4.25 -4.14
N VAL A 824 -32.49 3.25 -4.04
CA VAL A 824 -32.24 1.88 -4.51
C VAL A 824 -33.23 1.62 -5.64
N ASP A 825 -32.88 2.11 -6.84
CA ASP A 825 -33.64 1.92 -8.08
C ASP A 825 -33.06 0.77 -8.93
#